data_AF-A0A7S3XWX0-F1
#
_entry.id   AF-A0A7S3XWX0-F1
#
_cell.length_a   1.000
_cell.length_b   1.000
_cell.length_c   1.000
_cell.angle_alpha   90.00
_cell.angle_beta   90.00
_cell.angle_gamma   90.00
#
_symmetry.space_group_name_H-M   'P 1'
#
loop_
_entity.id
_entity.type
_entity.pdbx_description
1 polymer ?
#
loop_
_entity_poly.entity_id
_entity_poly.type
_entity_poly.pdbx_seq_one_letter_code
_entity_poly.pdbx_strand_id
1 'polypeptide(L)'
;MAQFMEGSKKIDYYSLNEFSAESFNALITGAVQDGLTALQNTGETNALVSDVLKTEAVRRFLIEISRQSVFSNEFAMAFQHNLHLLAALKQLKYFYNLPIGGLFVAMSELASHTCGDEGVRRGWEEFSLKVLDCTNRKQRTRDIVESTSDTQLSGPYLENAVFLEQNDPHAVYPTSIYRQCDATTLASPNASTIEAVMSTTLTTTIKIERNLLDQNNLTLYKIYKPLGRVVAVIDDKVESLFGEKLQAYLSFHGIELVKLVCSGNEIDKDLENVEQILVFLKKNGVSRNEPVMIVGGGVVADLGGFACSLYHRNTPYVMLCTSIVSGIDAGPSPRTCCDGYGYKNLYGAYHPPVVTLTDRSFWRTLHPGWLRHGVAEIIKMAVVKDAELFRLLEQANHRLIETRFGADCPEDAEFNDMCDLIVGKAMEGYVRSEYGNLFETHQCRPHAYGHTWSPGYELPAGMLHGHAIATCMGFGAFLSLELGWIPQGEFDRILKLLSDMELSLWHPIMENVDMIYNTQVKIVEKRGGNLAAPLPRPVGRCGYLNDLSREQLVDKLARYRALVAQMPRGGLGVEVHLHEVGLADTSAEAQRHVAAEGVALAAAGHHEGDAQGAAAAAAGVKTTYAQWIQSAQTSRNKDWEVNVTFEAAADTPRPPAFEDVLLFKPGVEEYAMRMTSVPTPCVQEVARATMAKEMFAPCMVGTLESQFLKTIAQVAKARRVLDVGTFTGMSAVAFAEGLPSNGEVVTLECYPEIAQAAQENFNRTQQKDKIRLMLGNALDSMRELAAAGEKFDIVFLDADKENYVAYYKVAMEEGLLAEDGMVLADNSLCALLYDAEDERSTRLHEFNQYVKNDPTVDQVVLTVREGVTMITRKQN
;
A
#
# COMPACT_ATOMS: atom_id res chain seq x y z
N MET A 1 30.57 28.34 33.58
CA MET A 1 29.21 28.16 32.99
C MET A 1 28.16 29.07 33.61
N ALA A 2 28.15 29.32 34.94
CA ALA A 2 27.15 30.19 35.57
C ALA A 2 27.12 31.65 35.06
N GLN A 3 28.27 32.23 34.67
CA GLN A 3 28.36 33.61 34.15
C GLN A 3 27.88 33.82 32.70
N PHE A 4 27.57 32.75 31.95
CA PHE A 4 27.03 32.87 30.58
C PHE A 4 25.49 32.67 30.52
N MET A 5 24.85 32.33 31.64
CA MET A 5 23.40 32.06 31.69
C MET A 5 22.54 33.28 32.09
N GLU A 6 23.16 34.43 32.40
CA GLU A 6 22.45 35.62 32.92
C GLU A 6 21.54 36.35 31.90
N GLY A 7 21.32 35.79 30.70
CA GLY A 7 20.43 36.38 29.69
C GLY A 7 19.57 35.41 28.87
N SER A 8 19.68 34.09 29.09
CA SER A 8 18.90 33.10 28.34
C SER A 8 17.56 32.85 29.02
N LYS A 9 16.46 32.97 28.26
CA LYS A 9 15.13 32.54 28.71
C LYS A 9 15.02 31.03 28.47
N LYS A 10 14.97 30.24 29.55
CA LYS A 10 14.65 28.80 29.50
C LYS A 10 13.15 28.62 29.67
N ILE A 11 12.55 27.82 28.80
CA ILE A 11 11.14 27.40 28.91
C ILE A 11 11.15 25.91 29.22
N ASP A 12 10.64 25.53 30.39
CA ASP A 12 10.42 24.15 30.81
C ASP A 12 8.91 23.86 30.80
N TYR A 13 8.49 22.81 30.09
CA TYR A 13 7.08 22.48 29.90
C TYR A 13 6.52 21.51 30.95
N TYR A 14 7.38 20.83 31.71
CA TYR A 14 6.99 19.83 32.71
C TYR A 14 7.73 20.03 34.03
N SER A 15 6.99 20.00 35.14
CA SER A 15 7.52 20.05 36.50
C SER A 15 6.80 18.99 37.35
N LEU A 16 7.45 17.87 37.61
CA LEU A 16 6.85 16.67 38.21
C LEU A 16 7.48 16.33 39.57
N ASN A 17 6.79 15.52 40.38
CA ASN A 17 7.29 15.05 41.67
C ASN A 17 8.50 14.12 41.48
N GLU A 18 9.41 14.07 42.46
CA GLU A 18 10.43 13.02 42.53
C GLU A 18 9.76 11.65 42.75
N PHE A 19 10.23 10.64 42.03
CA PHE A 19 9.69 9.28 42.09
C PHE A 19 10.43 8.44 43.15
N SER A 20 9.68 7.67 43.94
CA SER A 20 10.21 6.63 44.83
C SER A 20 9.36 5.38 44.72
N ALA A 21 9.95 4.28 44.23
CA ALA A 21 9.23 3.04 43.99
C ALA A 21 8.60 2.44 45.26
N GLU A 22 9.29 2.56 46.40
CA GLU A 22 8.83 2.02 47.69
C GLU A 22 7.60 2.76 48.21
N SER A 23 7.63 4.10 48.20
CA SER A 23 6.47 4.91 48.61
C SER A 23 5.29 4.73 47.65
N PHE A 24 5.56 4.53 46.36
CA PHE A 24 4.54 4.36 45.34
C PHE A 24 3.82 3.00 45.44
N ASN A 25 4.54 1.91 45.74
CA ASN A 25 3.93 0.59 45.96
C ASN A 25 2.98 0.57 47.18
N ALA A 26 3.31 1.32 48.24
CA ALA A 26 2.43 1.47 49.38
C ALA A 26 1.11 2.19 49.02
N LEU A 27 1.19 3.24 48.19
CA LEU A 27 0.00 3.96 47.69
C LEU A 27 -0.90 3.04 46.86
N ILE A 28 -0.31 2.23 45.97
CA ILE A 28 -1.06 1.27 45.16
C ILE A 28 -1.80 0.26 46.05
N THR A 29 -1.09 -0.31 47.02
CA THR A 29 -1.67 -1.34 47.91
C THR A 29 -2.84 -0.78 48.72
N GLY A 30 -2.67 0.41 49.29
CA GLY A 30 -3.75 1.09 50.02
C GLY A 30 -4.95 1.41 49.13
N ALA A 31 -4.73 1.90 47.91
CA ALA A 31 -5.81 2.21 46.98
C ALA A 31 -6.62 0.95 46.59
N VAL A 32 -5.95 -0.18 46.36
CA VAL A 32 -6.60 -1.45 46.00
C VAL A 32 -7.40 -2.02 47.18
N GLN A 33 -6.85 -2.00 48.39
CA GLN A 33 -7.51 -2.54 49.59
C GLN A 33 -8.69 -1.67 50.04
N ASP A 34 -8.48 -0.37 50.20
CA ASP A 34 -9.51 0.53 50.69
C ASP A 34 -10.61 0.77 49.65
N GLY A 35 -10.24 0.81 48.37
CA GLY A 35 -11.20 0.96 47.27
C GLY A 35 -12.20 -0.20 47.19
N LEU A 36 -11.79 -1.42 47.55
CA LEU A 36 -12.71 -2.55 47.64
C LEU A 36 -13.77 -2.35 48.74
N THR A 37 -13.42 -1.68 49.84
CA THR A 37 -14.38 -1.40 50.92
C THR A 37 -15.53 -0.53 50.40
N ALA A 38 -15.25 0.43 49.51
CA ALA A 38 -16.29 1.20 48.83
C ALA A 38 -17.17 0.34 47.91
N LEU A 39 -16.62 -0.74 47.34
CA LEU A 39 -17.37 -1.70 46.50
C LEU A 39 -18.29 -2.63 47.30
N GLN A 40 -18.12 -2.72 48.63
CA GLN A 40 -19.02 -3.47 49.51
C GLN A 40 -20.32 -2.72 49.82
N ASN A 41 -20.40 -1.43 49.49
CA ASN A 41 -21.64 -0.66 49.58
C ASN A 41 -22.71 -1.25 48.65
N THR A 42 -23.98 -1.15 49.04
CA THR A 42 -25.10 -1.52 48.16
C THR A 42 -25.59 -0.29 47.40
N GLY A 43 -25.67 -0.38 46.08
CA GLY A 43 -26.09 0.75 45.25
C GLY A 43 -25.98 0.45 43.75
N GLU A 44 -26.50 1.38 42.93
CA GLU A 44 -26.29 1.36 41.48
C GLU A 44 -24.80 1.56 41.15
N THR A 45 -24.31 0.96 40.06
CA THR A 45 -22.89 1.02 39.66
C THR A 45 -22.35 2.45 39.61
N ASN A 46 -23.16 3.43 39.21
CA ASN A 46 -22.77 4.85 39.15
C ASN A 46 -22.49 5.47 40.51
N ALA A 47 -23.25 5.08 41.54
CA ALA A 47 -23.01 5.52 42.91
C ALA A 47 -21.70 4.92 43.43
N LEU A 48 -21.45 3.64 43.15
CA LEU A 48 -20.22 2.94 43.54
C LEU A 48 -18.97 3.54 42.86
N VAL A 49 -19.05 3.96 41.60
CA VAL A 49 -17.97 4.70 40.94
C VAL A 49 -17.60 5.96 41.74
N SER A 50 -18.60 6.73 42.16
CA SER A 50 -18.38 7.94 42.96
C SER A 50 -17.83 7.62 44.35
N ASP A 51 -18.29 6.55 44.99
CA ASP A 51 -17.79 6.10 46.29
C ASP A 51 -16.33 5.66 46.24
N VAL A 52 -15.93 4.94 45.19
CA VAL A 52 -14.52 4.56 45.00
C VAL A 52 -13.65 5.80 44.81
N LEU A 53 -14.08 6.77 43.98
CA LEU A 53 -13.33 8.01 43.76
C LEU A 53 -13.24 8.90 45.02
N LYS A 54 -14.20 8.81 45.96
CA LYS A 54 -14.14 9.50 47.26
C LYS A 54 -13.18 8.85 48.26
N THR A 55 -12.82 7.59 48.04
CA THR A 55 -11.97 6.84 48.97
C THR A 55 -10.60 7.50 49.04
N GLU A 56 -10.16 7.90 50.24
CA GLU A 56 -8.93 8.69 50.45
C GLU A 56 -7.71 8.07 49.76
N ALA A 57 -7.49 6.76 49.96
CA ALA A 57 -6.35 6.06 49.38
C ALA A 57 -6.40 6.02 47.85
N VAL A 58 -7.57 5.77 47.25
CA VAL A 58 -7.77 5.79 45.80
C VAL A 58 -7.53 7.19 45.23
N ARG A 59 -8.11 8.21 45.86
CA ARG A 59 -7.95 9.61 45.47
C ARG A 59 -6.50 10.05 45.53
N ARG A 60 -5.81 9.76 46.63
CA ARG A 60 -4.39 10.07 46.81
C ARG A 60 -3.53 9.38 45.77
N PHE A 61 -3.77 8.09 45.50
CA PHE A 61 -3.06 7.36 44.46
C PHE A 61 -3.27 7.96 43.07
N LEU A 62 -4.51 8.22 42.66
CA LEU A 62 -4.84 8.80 41.35
C LEU A 62 -4.23 10.18 41.15
N ILE A 63 -4.28 11.04 42.17
CA ILE A 63 -3.61 12.34 42.16
C ILE A 63 -2.10 12.14 42.00
N GLU A 64 -1.48 11.26 42.80
CA GLU A 64 -0.04 11.06 42.74
C GLU A 64 0.42 10.51 41.39
N ILE A 65 -0.19 9.44 40.86
CA ILE A 65 0.19 8.87 39.55
C ILE A 65 0.08 9.88 38.41
N SER A 66 -0.91 10.79 38.45
CA SER A 66 -1.05 11.83 37.42
C SER A 66 0.13 12.81 37.39
N ARG A 67 0.83 12.96 38.52
CA ARG A 67 2.00 13.83 38.70
C ARG A 67 3.34 13.11 38.52
N GLN A 68 3.33 11.86 38.05
CA GLN A 68 4.55 11.07 37.83
C GLN A 68 4.99 11.07 36.36
N SER A 69 6.30 10.95 36.14
CA SER A 69 6.91 10.81 34.81
C SER A 69 6.91 9.35 34.34
N VAL A 70 5.73 8.85 33.96
CA VAL A 70 5.53 7.43 33.61
C VAL A 70 6.24 6.99 32.31
N PHE A 71 6.78 7.94 31.56
CA PHE A 71 7.59 7.71 30.35
C PHE A 71 9.10 7.70 30.62
N SER A 72 9.53 7.95 31.86
CA SER A 72 10.95 7.95 32.21
C SER A 72 11.53 6.52 32.27
N ASN A 73 12.83 6.40 31.98
CA ASN A 73 13.56 5.14 32.13
C ASN A 73 13.56 4.65 33.59
N GLU A 74 13.66 5.56 34.55
CA GLU A 74 13.62 5.24 35.98
C GLU A 74 12.29 4.58 36.36
N PHE A 75 11.16 5.14 35.92
CA PHE A 75 9.84 4.55 36.16
C PHE A 75 9.71 3.18 35.48
N ALA A 76 10.17 3.03 34.24
CA ALA A 76 10.16 1.74 33.56
C ALA A 76 10.99 0.68 34.28
N MET A 77 12.18 1.03 34.78
CA MET A 77 13.06 0.12 35.51
C MET A 77 12.48 -0.29 36.87
N ALA A 78 11.74 0.61 37.54
CA ALA A 78 11.09 0.30 38.81
C ALA A 78 10.02 -0.80 38.71
N PHE A 79 9.37 -0.94 37.55
CA PHE A 79 8.32 -1.93 37.31
C PHE A 79 8.71 -2.98 36.26
N GLN A 80 10.00 -3.15 35.95
CA GLN A 80 10.50 -4.05 34.89
C GLN A 80 10.09 -5.52 35.07
N HIS A 81 9.81 -5.95 36.31
CA HIS A 81 9.39 -7.32 36.64
C HIS A 81 7.87 -7.52 36.61
N ASN A 82 7.08 -6.47 36.35
CA ASN A 82 5.63 -6.54 36.26
C ASN A 82 5.11 -5.62 35.14
N LEU A 83 5.23 -6.08 33.89
CA LEU A 83 4.93 -5.28 32.70
C LEU A 83 3.45 -4.93 32.57
N HIS A 84 2.55 -5.78 33.07
CA HIS A 84 1.11 -5.50 33.11
C HIS A 84 0.80 -4.32 34.03
N LEU A 85 1.39 -4.31 35.24
CA LEU A 85 1.31 -3.20 36.16
C LEU A 85 1.88 -1.92 35.54
N LEU A 86 3.05 -1.97 34.91
CA LEU A 86 3.66 -0.83 34.23
C LEU A 86 2.72 -0.24 33.16
N ALA A 87 2.09 -1.09 32.35
CA ALA A 87 1.14 -0.65 31.33
C ALA A 87 -0.10 0.02 31.95
N ALA A 88 -0.66 -0.55 33.02
CA ALA A 88 -1.81 0.03 33.74
C ALA A 88 -1.47 1.39 34.37
N LEU A 89 -0.32 1.53 35.01
CA LEU A 89 0.14 2.78 35.62
C LEU A 89 0.30 3.91 34.59
N LYS A 90 0.82 3.59 33.40
CA LYS A 90 0.93 4.56 32.29
C LYS A 90 -0.45 5.08 31.85
N GLN A 91 -1.47 4.23 31.83
CA GLN A 91 -2.84 4.65 31.53
C GLN A 91 -3.41 5.50 32.67
N LEU A 92 -3.24 5.06 33.92
CA LEU A 92 -3.76 5.73 35.12
C LEU A 92 -3.22 7.15 35.32
N LYS A 93 -2.04 7.49 34.77
CA LYS A 93 -1.58 8.88 34.70
C LYS A 93 -2.64 9.83 34.13
N TYR A 94 -3.43 9.35 33.18
CA TYR A 94 -4.44 10.14 32.45
C TYR A 94 -5.86 9.95 32.99
N PHE A 95 -6.02 9.38 34.20
CA PHE A 95 -7.32 8.99 34.75
C PHE A 95 -8.41 10.06 34.66
N TYR A 96 -8.03 11.34 34.78
CA TYR A 96 -8.96 12.47 34.74
C TYR A 96 -9.74 12.54 33.42
N ASN A 97 -9.11 12.14 32.30
CA ASN A 97 -9.74 12.12 30.97
C ASN A 97 -10.03 10.73 30.42
N LEU A 98 -9.64 9.67 31.13
CA LEU A 98 -10.03 8.32 30.76
C LEU A 98 -11.55 8.15 30.88
N PRO A 99 -12.20 7.45 29.95
CA PRO A 99 -13.54 6.90 30.18
C PRO A 99 -13.54 6.06 31.46
N ILE A 100 -14.60 6.12 32.26
CA ILE A 100 -14.69 5.35 33.50
C ILE A 100 -14.52 3.85 33.26
N GLY A 101 -14.99 3.32 32.12
CA GLY A 101 -14.74 1.94 31.73
C GLY A 101 -13.23 1.63 31.62
N GLY A 102 -12.46 2.53 31.01
CA GLY A 102 -11.01 2.39 30.91
C GLY A 102 -10.30 2.56 32.25
N LEU A 103 -10.76 3.50 33.10
CA LEU A 103 -10.24 3.70 34.45
C LEU A 103 -10.36 2.42 35.29
N PHE A 104 -11.54 1.82 35.33
CA PHE A 104 -11.78 0.63 36.16
C PHE A 104 -11.19 -0.66 35.59
N VAL A 105 -10.98 -0.74 34.26
CA VAL A 105 -10.10 -1.77 33.67
C VAL A 105 -8.67 -1.62 34.22
N ALA A 106 -8.09 -0.42 34.17
CA ALA A 106 -6.73 -0.20 34.66
C ALA A 106 -6.60 -0.41 36.18
N MET A 107 -7.61 -0.04 36.98
CA MET A 107 -7.67 -0.34 38.41
C MET A 107 -7.81 -1.83 38.71
N SER A 108 -8.54 -2.58 37.88
CA SER A 108 -8.61 -4.04 38.00
C SER A 108 -7.26 -4.70 37.68
N GLU A 109 -6.54 -4.22 36.67
CA GLU A 109 -5.18 -4.70 36.38
C GLU A 109 -4.23 -4.37 37.54
N LEU A 110 -4.35 -3.17 38.13
CA LEU A 110 -3.61 -2.80 39.34
C LEU A 110 -3.83 -3.81 40.47
N ALA A 111 -5.09 -4.13 40.78
CA ALA A 111 -5.45 -5.08 41.84
C ALA A 111 -4.92 -6.49 41.57
N SER A 112 -5.07 -6.99 40.33
CA SER A 112 -4.60 -8.31 39.89
C SER A 112 -3.10 -8.51 40.04
N HIS A 113 -2.33 -7.41 39.95
CA HIS A 113 -0.87 -7.45 39.91
C HIS A 113 -0.18 -6.97 41.19
N THR A 114 -0.91 -6.42 42.16
CA THR A 114 -0.32 -5.97 43.45
C THR A 114 -0.94 -6.62 44.68
N CYS A 115 -2.10 -7.26 44.58
CA CYS A 115 -2.77 -7.87 45.73
C CYS A 115 -2.72 -9.40 45.67
N GLY A 116 -2.19 -10.04 46.72
CA GLY A 116 -2.20 -11.50 46.85
C GLY A 116 -3.57 -12.07 47.24
N ASP A 117 -4.50 -11.25 47.73
CA ASP A 117 -5.84 -11.67 48.14
C ASP A 117 -6.74 -11.91 46.92
N GLU A 118 -7.22 -13.14 46.76
CA GLU A 118 -8.08 -13.54 45.63
C GLU A 118 -9.45 -12.88 45.67
N GLY A 119 -10.03 -12.65 46.86
CA GLY A 119 -11.30 -11.97 47.02
C GLY A 119 -11.22 -10.51 46.59
N VAL A 120 -10.10 -9.83 46.91
CA VAL A 120 -9.84 -8.46 46.47
C VAL A 120 -9.72 -8.38 44.95
N ARG A 121 -8.91 -9.26 44.34
CA ARG A 121 -8.72 -9.31 42.89
C ARG A 121 -10.05 -9.55 42.16
N ARG A 122 -10.82 -10.54 42.60
CA ARG A 122 -12.12 -10.88 42.03
C ARG A 122 -13.14 -9.75 42.20
N GLY A 123 -13.16 -9.07 43.34
CA GLY A 123 -14.06 -7.94 43.58
C GLY A 123 -13.82 -6.78 42.61
N TRP A 124 -12.55 -6.44 42.35
CA TRP A 124 -12.19 -5.43 41.36
C TRP A 124 -12.51 -5.86 39.92
N GLU A 125 -12.26 -7.11 39.57
CA GLU A 125 -12.61 -7.66 38.25
C GLU A 125 -14.12 -7.63 38.00
N GLU A 126 -14.92 -8.14 38.95
CA GLU A 126 -16.39 -8.13 38.86
C GLU A 126 -16.94 -6.71 38.77
N PHE A 127 -16.37 -5.76 39.52
CA PHE A 127 -16.78 -4.36 39.44
C PHE A 127 -16.40 -3.72 38.10
N SER A 128 -15.19 -3.95 37.61
CA SER A 128 -14.74 -3.46 36.31
C SER A 128 -15.66 -3.93 35.18
N LEU A 129 -16.03 -5.22 35.18
CA LEU A 129 -16.98 -5.78 34.22
C LEU A 129 -18.35 -5.11 34.34
N LYS A 130 -18.88 -4.89 35.55
CA LYS A 130 -20.15 -4.16 35.76
C LYS A 130 -20.10 -2.73 35.21
N VAL A 131 -19.00 -2.01 35.41
CA VAL A 131 -18.81 -0.65 34.87
C VAL A 131 -18.79 -0.68 33.34
N LEU A 132 -18.13 -1.67 32.73
CA LEU A 132 -18.06 -1.82 31.28
C LEU A 132 -19.41 -2.11 30.62
N ASP A 133 -20.38 -2.68 31.34
CA ASP A 133 -21.73 -2.91 30.84
C ASP A 133 -22.68 -1.72 31.06
N CYS A 134 -22.23 -0.67 31.76
CA CYS A 134 -23.02 0.53 31.97
C CYS A 134 -23.11 1.40 30.70
N THR A 135 -24.22 2.14 30.56
CA THR A 135 -24.47 3.06 29.43
C THR A 135 -23.54 4.27 29.44
N ASN A 136 -23.16 4.74 30.63
CA ASN A 136 -22.25 5.87 30.83
C ASN A 136 -20.77 5.48 30.91
N ARG A 137 -20.37 4.25 30.55
CA ARG A 137 -18.96 3.80 30.57
C ARG A 137 -17.99 4.72 29.81
N LYS A 138 -18.51 5.46 28.83
CA LYS A 138 -17.77 6.43 28.00
C LYS A 138 -17.60 7.80 28.67
N GLN A 139 -18.34 8.08 29.74
CA GLN A 139 -18.21 9.30 30.54
C GLN A 139 -16.80 9.36 31.14
N ARG A 140 -16.16 10.51 31.11
CA ARG A 140 -14.81 10.68 31.66
C ARG A 140 -14.88 11.01 33.14
N THR A 141 -13.82 10.70 33.88
CA THR A 141 -13.73 11.05 35.31
C THR A 141 -13.96 12.54 35.55
N ARG A 142 -13.40 13.42 34.70
CA ARG A 142 -13.65 14.87 34.72
C ARG A 142 -15.12 15.23 34.63
N ASP A 143 -15.89 14.54 33.80
CA ASP A 143 -17.30 14.87 33.59
C ASP A 143 -18.11 14.54 34.85
N ILE A 144 -17.68 13.54 35.64
CA ILE A 144 -18.28 13.20 36.95
C ILE A 144 -17.86 14.23 38.01
N VAL A 145 -16.56 14.55 38.07
CA VAL A 145 -15.97 15.50 39.03
C VAL A 145 -16.52 16.92 38.84
N GLU A 146 -16.71 17.37 37.60
CA GLU A 146 -17.17 18.72 37.26
C GLU A 146 -18.69 18.88 37.40
N SER A 147 -19.47 17.80 37.26
CA SER A 147 -20.93 17.85 37.32
C SER A 147 -21.52 17.59 38.71
N THR A 148 -20.74 17.04 39.65
CA THR A 148 -21.22 16.73 41.00
C THR A 148 -21.27 17.96 41.91
N SER A 149 -22.27 18.01 42.79
CA SER A 149 -22.33 18.97 43.90
C SER A 149 -21.59 18.50 45.16
N ASP A 150 -21.08 17.27 45.17
CA ASP A 150 -20.33 16.69 46.28
C ASP A 150 -18.89 17.23 46.30
N THR A 151 -18.61 18.18 47.20
CA THR A 151 -17.30 18.83 47.33
C THR A 151 -16.21 17.92 47.90
N GLN A 152 -16.57 16.83 48.60
CA GLN A 152 -15.60 15.85 49.07
C GLN A 152 -15.03 15.03 47.91
N LEU A 153 -15.87 14.78 46.89
CA LEU A 153 -15.45 14.20 45.63
C LEU A 153 -14.73 15.24 44.76
N SER A 154 -15.37 16.37 44.46
CA SER A 154 -14.87 17.26 43.40
C SER A 154 -13.65 18.10 43.78
N GLY A 155 -13.58 18.61 45.01
CA GLY A 155 -12.56 19.59 45.44
C GLY A 155 -11.12 19.15 45.13
N PRO A 156 -10.65 18.01 45.67
CA PRO A 156 -9.26 17.58 45.49
C PRO A 156 -8.87 17.29 44.03
N TYR A 157 -9.81 16.78 43.22
CA TYR A 157 -9.55 16.52 41.81
C TYR A 157 -9.50 17.80 40.98
N LEU A 158 -10.35 18.79 41.28
CA LEU A 158 -10.32 20.10 40.63
C LEU A 158 -9.03 20.88 41.00
N GLU A 159 -8.61 20.83 42.26
CA GLU A 159 -7.31 21.38 42.68
C GLU A 159 -6.14 20.71 41.95
N ASN A 160 -6.19 19.39 41.79
CA ASN A 160 -5.18 18.66 41.02
C ASN A 160 -5.20 19.03 39.53
N ALA A 161 -6.38 19.22 38.94
CA ALA A 161 -6.49 19.64 37.54
C ALA A 161 -5.83 21.01 37.32
N VAL A 162 -6.08 22.00 38.20
CA VAL A 162 -5.42 23.32 38.15
C VAL A 162 -3.90 23.19 38.28
N PHE A 163 -3.42 22.33 39.18
CA PHE A 163 -1.98 22.06 39.32
C PHE A 163 -1.39 21.49 38.01
N LEU A 164 -2.03 20.47 37.45
CA LEU A 164 -1.56 19.81 36.23
C LEU A 164 -1.66 20.73 35.01
N GLU A 165 -2.65 21.60 34.89
CA GLU A 165 -2.70 22.57 33.79
C GLU A 165 -1.45 23.46 33.71
N GLN A 166 -0.85 23.77 34.86
CA GLN A 166 0.37 24.57 34.94
C GLN A 166 1.66 23.75 34.81
N ASN A 167 1.66 22.51 35.32
CA ASN A 167 2.88 21.71 35.51
C ASN A 167 3.00 20.49 34.58
N ASP A 168 1.88 19.99 34.06
CA ASP A 168 1.80 18.87 33.13
C ASP A 168 0.43 18.85 32.40
N PRO A 169 0.21 19.79 31.46
CA PRO A 169 -1.06 19.90 30.75
C PRO A 169 -1.40 18.65 29.93
N HIS A 170 -0.42 17.77 29.67
CA HIS A 170 -0.63 16.49 28.99
C HIS A 170 -1.51 15.54 29.82
N ALA A 171 -1.41 15.55 31.15
CA ALA A 171 -2.25 14.75 32.04
C ALA A 171 -3.73 15.21 32.04
N VAL A 172 -4.00 16.49 31.74
CA VAL A 172 -5.36 17.09 31.75
C VAL A 172 -5.97 17.20 30.37
N TYR A 173 -5.18 17.37 29.32
CA TYR A 173 -5.69 17.50 27.94
C TYR A 173 -4.94 16.59 26.97
N PRO A 174 -4.92 15.26 27.20
CA PRO A 174 -4.18 14.35 26.35
C PRO A 174 -4.82 14.26 24.96
N THR A 175 -4.02 14.53 23.93
CA THR A 175 -4.35 14.13 22.55
C THR A 175 -3.95 12.69 22.25
N SER A 176 -3.06 12.13 23.07
CA SER A 176 -2.62 10.73 23.06
C SER A 176 -2.14 10.35 24.46
N ILE A 177 -2.43 9.13 24.92
CA ILE A 177 -1.86 8.59 26.17
C ILE A 177 -0.63 7.70 25.93
N TYR A 178 -0.24 7.52 24.67
CA TYR A 178 0.81 6.59 24.26
C TYR A 178 2.16 7.26 23.96
N ARG A 179 2.21 8.59 24.05
CA ARG A 179 3.40 9.36 23.71
C ARG A 179 3.44 10.68 24.46
N GLN A 180 4.63 11.20 24.73
CA GLN A 180 4.89 12.50 25.31
C GLN A 180 6.00 13.19 24.51
N CYS A 181 5.93 14.52 24.39
CA CYS A 181 7.01 15.33 23.82
C CYS A 181 7.52 16.29 24.87
N ASP A 182 8.82 16.53 24.90
CA ASP A 182 9.46 17.53 25.76
C ASP A 182 10.49 18.34 24.96
N ALA A 183 10.81 19.55 25.42
CA ALA A 183 11.76 20.41 24.75
C ALA A 183 12.43 21.39 25.71
N THR A 184 13.75 21.57 25.57
CA THR A 184 14.47 22.71 26.11
C THR A 184 14.66 23.73 25.00
N THR A 185 14.09 24.93 25.16
CA THR A 185 14.25 26.05 24.22
C THR A 185 15.04 27.17 24.87
N LEU A 186 16.07 27.65 24.18
CA LEU A 186 16.90 28.78 24.56
C LEU A 186 16.83 29.84 23.46
N ALA A 187 16.73 31.11 23.87
CA ALA A 187 16.76 32.24 22.96
C ALA A 187 17.82 33.26 23.40
N SER A 188 18.48 33.90 22.43
CA SER A 188 19.29 35.08 22.68
C SER A 188 18.43 36.19 23.32
N PRO A 189 19.02 37.17 24.03
CA PRO A 189 18.23 38.22 24.71
C PRO A 189 17.30 39.02 23.79
N ASN A 190 17.69 39.21 22.53
CA ASN A 190 16.90 39.87 21.48
C ASN A 190 16.04 38.90 20.64
N ALA A 191 16.04 37.60 20.97
CA ALA A 191 15.38 36.51 20.26
C ALA A 191 15.76 36.35 18.77
N SER A 192 16.88 36.93 18.31
CA SER A 192 17.36 36.76 16.93
C SER A 192 17.92 35.36 16.65
N THR A 193 18.30 34.63 17.69
CA THR A 193 18.79 33.26 17.61
C THR A 193 18.02 32.42 18.62
N ILE A 194 17.45 31.32 18.15
CA ILE A 194 16.68 30.38 18.97
C ILE A 194 17.24 28.99 18.70
N GLU A 195 17.56 28.27 19.76
CA GLU A 195 18.00 26.88 19.70
C GLU A 195 17.07 26.05 20.59
N ALA A 196 16.62 24.91 20.07
CA ALA A 196 15.74 24.00 20.80
C ALA A 196 16.23 22.57 20.66
N VAL A 197 16.25 21.85 21.77
CA VAL A 197 16.46 20.39 21.82
C VAL A 197 15.14 19.77 22.22
N MET A 198 14.62 18.89 21.36
CA MET A 198 13.30 18.26 21.54
C MET A 198 13.49 16.75 21.70
N SER A 199 12.65 16.15 22.54
CA SER A 199 12.55 14.70 22.70
C SER A 199 11.11 14.25 22.49
N THR A 200 10.95 13.02 22.04
CA THR A 200 9.65 12.36 21.95
C THR A 200 9.80 10.96 22.50
N THR A 201 8.95 10.62 23.46
CA THR A 201 8.91 9.29 24.06
C THR A 201 7.61 8.62 23.67
N LEU A 202 7.69 7.39 23.19
CA LEU A 202 6.54 6.56 22.84
C LEU A 202 6.52 5.32 23.71
N THR A 203 5.33 4.79 23.98
CA THR A 203 5.15 3.49 24.62
C THR A 203 4.36 2.58 23.71
N THR A 204 4.73 1.30 23.72
CA THR A 204 4.00 0.23 23.04
C THR A 204 4.01 -1.01 23.92
N THR A 205 3.01 -1.87 23.74
CA THR A 205 2.88 -3.15 24.45
C THR A 205 2.79 -4.27 23.42
N ILE A 206 3.63 -5.28 23.56
CA ILE A 206 3.70 -6.38 22.61
C ILE A 206 3.40 -7.67 23.36
N LYS A 207 2.46 -8.46 22.84
CA LYS A 207 1.98 -9.69 23.50
C LYS A 207 1.89 -10.84 22.51
N ILE A 208 2.26 -12.01 23.00
CA ILE A 208 1.86 -13.29 22.39
C ILE A 208 0.64 -13.76 23.15
N GLU A 209 -0.44 -14.00 22.42
CA GLU A 209 -1.75 -14.41 22.95
C GLU A 209 -2.20 -15.67 22.22
N ARG A 210 -3.15 -16.41 22.81
CA ARG A 210 -3.75 -17.59 22.16
C ARG A 210 -5.26 -17.44 22.07
N ASN A 211 -5.80 -17.80 20.92
CA ASN A 211 -7.23 -17.80 20.64
C ASN A 211 -7.89 -16.45 20.98
N LEU A 212 -7.36 -15.36 20.42
CA LEU A 212 -7.84 -14.00 20.67
C LEU A 212 -9.32 -13.78 20.32
N LEU A 213 -9.87 -14.62 19.44
CA LEU A 213 -11.28 -14.59 19.04
C LEU A 213 -12.17 -15.55 19.86
N ASP A 214 -11.62 -16.21 20.88
CA ASP A 214 -12.41 -16.95 21.88
C ASP A 214 -13.14 -15.98 22.81
N GLN A 215 -14.42 -16.22 23.09
CA GLN A 215 -15.26 -15.35 23.91
C GLN A 215 -14.75 -15.16 25.35
N ASN A 216 -13.90 -16.06 25.85
CA ASN A 216 -13.30 -15.96 27.18
C ASN A 216 -11.96 -15.21 27.15
N ASN A 217 -11.37 -14.97 25.97
CA ASN A 217 -10.18 -14.13 25.86
C ASN A 217 -10.59 -12.66 25.94
N LEU A 218 -10.27 -12.00 27.06
CA LEU A 218 -10.70 -10.62 27.32
C LEU A 218 -9.71 -9.55 26.79
N THR A 219 -8.67 -9.91 26.05
CA THR A 219 -7.64 -8.95 25.62
C THR A 219 -8.20 -7.87 24.69
N LEU A 220 -8.94 -8.24 23.63
CA LEU A 220 -9.59 -7.26 22.74
C LEU A 220 -10.77 -6.56 23.43
N TYR A 221 -11.53 -7.29 24.23
CA TYR A 221 -12.62 -6.76 25.05
C TYR A 221 -12.17 -5.59 25.93
N LYS A 222 -11.10 -5.75 26.70
CA LYS A 222 -10.57 -4.72 27.61
C LYS A 222 -10.12 -3.45 26.87
N ILE A 223 -9.66 -3.58 25.63
CA ILE A 223 -9.23 -2.43 24.79
C ILE A 223 -10.44 -1.68 24.24
N TYR A 224 -11.42 -2.39 23.66
CA TYR A 224 -12.44 -1.77 22.82
C TYR A 224 -13.81 -1.60 23.47
N LYS A 225 -14.17 -2.38 24.50
CA LYS A 225 -15.44 -2.20 25.23
C LYS A 225 -15.59 -0.80 25.85
N PRO A 226 -14.54 -0.18 26.45
CA PRO A 226 -14.61 1.21 26.92
C PRO A 226 -15.00 2.20 25.81
N LEU A 227 -14.59 1.94 24.56
CA LEU A 227 -14.89 2.76 23.38
C LEU A 227 -16.25 2.42 22.78
N GLY A 228 -16.74 1.19 22.99
CA GLY A 228 -18.01 0.66 22.52
C GLY A 228 -18.04 0.29 21.04
N ARG A 229 -16.96 0.52 20.30
CA ARG A 229 -16.77 0.13 18.91
C ARG A 229 -15.31 -0.18 18.61
N VAL A 230 -15.07 -0.84 17.47
CA VAL A 230 -13.78 -1.00 16.82
C VAL A 230 -13.89 -0.44 15.42
N VAL A 231 -12.97 0.44 15.03
CA VAL A 231 -12.75 0.79 13.63
C VAL A 231 -11.56 -0.02 13.13
N ALA A 232 -11.77 -0.88 12.14
CA ALA A 232 -10.80 -1.89 11.71
C ALA A 232 -10.45 -1.78 10.22
N VAL A 233 -9.19 -2.02 9.90
CA VAL A 233 -8.71 -2.30 8.53
C VAL A 233 -8.27 -3.75 8.50
N ILE A 234 -8.86 -4.55 7.61
CA ILE A 234 -8.74 -6.00 7.60
C ILE A 234 -8.28 -6.47 6.22
N ASP A 235 -7.28 -7.35 6.21
CA ASP A 235 -6.86 -8.09 5.02
C ASP A 235 -8.01 -8.92 4.43
N ASP A 236 -8.17 -8.89 3.11
CA ASP A 236 -9.25 -9.57 2.39
C ASP A 236 -9.27 -11.10 2.57
N LYS A 237 -8.10 -11.74 2.63
CA LYS A 237 -8.01 -13.19 2.91
C LYS A 237 -8.34 -13.47 4.38
N VAL A 238 -7.89 -12.63 5.30
CA VAL A 238 -8.25 -12.76 6.73
C VAL A 238 -9.74 -12.55 6.95
N GLU A 239 -10.35 -11.56 6.31
CA GLU A 239 -11.79 -11.31 6.37
C GLU A 239 -12.57 -12.55 5.91
N SER A 240 -12.17 -13.15 4.79
CA SER A 240 -12.81 -14.38 4.29
C SER A 240 -12.71 -15.57 5.25
N LEU A 241 -11.64 -15.67 6.04
CA LEU A 241 -11.36 -16.84 6.89
C LEU A 241 -11.82 -16.64 8.35
N PHE A 242 -11.72 -15.41 8.87
CA PHE A 242 -11.88 -15.09 10.29
C PHE A 242 -12.84 -13.91 10.52
N GLY A 243 -13.33 -13.24 9.49
CA GLY A 243 -14.22 -12.07 9.60
C GLY A 243 -15.50 -12.37 10.39
N GLU A 244 -16.13 -13.52 10.14
CA GLU A 244 -17.31 -13.97 10.91
C GLU A 244 -17.00 -14.22 12.39
N LYS A 245 -15.84 -14.84 12.69
CA LYS A 245 -15.42 -15.10 14.08
C LYS A 245 -15.12 -13.80 14.82
N LEU A 246 -14.44 -12.86 14.17
CA LEU A 246 -14.17 -11.53 14.72
C LEU A 246 -15.48 -10.78 14.98
N GLN A 247 -16.40 -10.79 14.01
CA GLN A 247 -17.73 -10.19 14.18
C GLN A 247 -18.49 -10.85 15.33
N ALA A 248 -18.48 -12.18 15.43
CA ALA A 248 -19.14 -12.92 16.50
C ALA A 248 -18.56 -12.60 17.88
N TYR A 249 -17.24 -12.56 18.01
CA TYR A 249 -16.55 -12.17 19.25
C TYR A 249 -16.96 -10.75 19.69
N LEU A 250 -16.86 -9.77 18.79
CA LEU A 250 -17.19 -8.39 19.12
C LEU A 250 -18.69 -8.22 19.42
N SER A 251 -19.57 -8.89 18.67
CA SER A 251 -21.02 -8.85 18.90
C SER A 251 -21.40 -9.48 20.23
N PHE A 252 -20.78 -10.62 20.59
CA PHE A 252 -20.97 -11.27 21.89
C PHE A 252 -20.63 -10.31 23.05
N HIS A 253 -19.57 -9.53 22.90
CA HIS A 253 -19.16 -8.54 23.88
C HIS A 253 -19.90 -7.18 23.77
N GLY A 254 -20.85 -7.04 22.84
CA GLY A 254 -21.59 -5.79 22.62
C GLY A 254 -20.69 -4.64 22.15
N ILE A 255 -19.73 -4.94 21.29
CA ILE A 255 -18.81 -3.98 20.67
C ILE A 255 -19.15 -3.92 19.17
N GLU A 256 -19.43 -2.72 18.66
CA GLU A 256 -19.70 -2.53 17.23
C GLU A 256 -18.42 -2.70 16.40
N LEU A 257 -18.46 -3.46 15.30
CA LEU A 257 -17.37 -3.56 14.33
C LEU A 257 -17.67 -2.70 13.10
N VAL A 258 -16.85 -1.67 12.88
CA VAL A 258 -16.84 -0.84 11.68
C VAL A 258 -15.57 -1.18 10.91
N LYS A 259 -15.67 -1.82 9.75
CA LYS A 259 -14.49 -2.34 9.04
C LYS A 259 -14.35 -1.83 7.61
N LEU A 260 -13.10 -1.68 7.17
CA LEU A 260 -12.67 -1.59 5.78
C LEU A 260 -11.87 -2.85 5.45
N VAL A 261 -12.16 -3.44 4.30
CA VAL A 261 -11.42 -4.60 3.80
C VAL A 261 -10.45 -4.11 2.72
N CYS A 262 -9.18 -4.49 2.85
CA CYS A 262 -8.10 -4.10 1.94
C CYS A 262 -7.39 -5.34 1.40
N SER A 263 -6.84 -5.23 0.20
CA SER A 263 -6.03 -6.32 -0.38
C SER A 263 -4.71 -6.48 0.37
N GLY A 264 -4.36 -7.73 0.70
CA GLY A 264 -3.05 -8.10 1.25
C GLY A 264 -1.93 -8.32 0.23
N ASN A 265 -2.09 -7.95 -1.04
CA ASN A 265 -1.09 -8.19 -2.08
C ASN A 265 -0.09 -7.03 -2.20
N GLU A 266 1.18 -7.33 -2.51
CA GLU A 266 2.23 -6.30 -2.67
C GLU A 266 1.91 -5.29 -3.79
N ILE A 267 1.24 -5.72 -4.87
CA ILE A 267 0.80 -4.84 -5.99
C ILE A 267 -0.17 -3.74 -5.54
N ASP A 268 -0.97 -4.01 -4.52
CA ASP A 268 -1.96 -3.07 -3.97
C ASP A 268 -1.35 -2.21 -2.84
N LYS A 269 -0.05 -2.35 -2.58
CA LYS A 269 0.65 -1.62 -1.54
C LYS A 269 1.03 -0.21 -2.01
N ASP A 270 0.05 0.62 -2.33
CA ASP A 270 0.25 1.94 -2.95
C ASP A 270 -0.38 3.11 -2.16
N LEU A 271 -0.22 4.32 -2.67
CA LEU A 271 -0.76 5.53 -2.05
C LEU A 271 -2.28 5.67 -2.19
N GLU A 272 -2.88 5.03 -3.19
CA GLU A 272 -4.33 5.03 -3.41
C GLU A 272 -5.04 4.25 -2.29
N ASN A 273 -4.53 3.08 -1.93
CA ASN A 273 -5.04 2.30 -0.82
C ASN A 273 -4.83 3.02 0.53
N VAL A 274 -3.72 3.74 0.70
CA VAL A 274 -3.52 4.61 1.89
C VAL A 274 -4.58 5.72 1.94
N GLU A 275 -4.87 6.38 0.81
CA GLU A 275 -5.91 7.40 0.73
C GLU A 275 -7.29 6.83 1.06
N GLN A 276 -7.62 5.64 0.57
CA GLN A 276 -8.88 4.96 0.89
C GLN A 276 -9.04 4.72 2.39
N ILE A 277 -7.98 4.26 3.07
CA ILE A 277 -7.98 4.09 4.53
C ILE A 277 -8.20 5.45 5.21
N LEU A 278 -7.50 6.51 4.80
CA LEU A 278 -7.67 7.85 5.38
C LEU A 278 -9.11 8.37 5.26
N VAL A 279 -9.73 8.21 4.08
CA VAL A 279 -11.13 8.59 3.84
C VAL A 279 -12.07 7.77 4.71
N PHE A 280 -11.83 6.47 4.84
CA PHE A 280 -12.60 5.59 5.72
C PHE A 280 -12.51 6.02 7.20
N LEU A 281 -11.32 6.32 7.72
CA LEU A 281 -11.14 6.81 9.08
C LEU A 281 -11.88 8.13 9.31
N LYS A 282 -11.81 9.05 8.32
CA LYS A 282 -12.51 10.34 8.37
C LYS A 282 -14.03 10.18 8.37
N LYS A 283 -14.57 9.34 7.48
CA LYS A 283 -16.01 9.09 7.33
C LYS A 283 -16.62 8.51 8.61
N ASN A 284 -15.87 7.68 9.32
CA ASN A 284 -16.32 7.04 10.57
C ASN A 284 -16.00 7.86 11.83
N GLY A 285 -15.46 9.07 11.67
CA GLY A 285 -15.20 9.98 12.79
C GLY A 285 -14.22 9.41 13.81
N VAL A 286 -13.15 8.74 13.36
CA VAL A 286 -12.13 8.19 14.26
C VAL A 286 -11.50 9.33 15.05
N SER A 287 -11.52 9.22 16.39
CA SER A 287 -10.99 10.23 17.29
C SER A 287 -9.47 10.15 17.41
N ARG A 288 -8.82 11.26 17.79
CA ARG A 288 -7.34 11.35 17.81
C ARG A 288 -6.63 10.34 18.73
N ASN A 289 -7.29 9.90 19.80
CA ASN A 289 -6.78 8.90 20.74
C ASN A 289 -7.54 7.56 20.64
N GLU A 290 -8.37 7.37 19.61
CA GLU A 290 -9.09 6.11 19.38
C GLU A 290 -8.17 5.16 18.59
N PRO A 291 -7.73 4.03 19.18
CA PRO A 291 -6.88 3.09 18.47
C PRO A 291 -7.64 2.39 17.34
N VAL A 292 -7.14 2.49 16.12
CA VAL A 292 -7.62 1.70 14.97
C VAL A 292 -7.12 0.27 15.11
N MET A 293 -7.93 -0.73 14.75
CA MET A 293 -7.46 -2.12 14.67
C MET A 293 -6.96 -2.43 13.26
N ILE A 294 -5.71 -2.85 13.13
CA ILE A 294 -5.15 -3.33 11.86
C ILE A 294 -5.01 -4.85 11.97
N VAL A 295 -5.62 -5.59 11.03
CA VAL A 295 -5.66 -7.06 11.05
C VAL A 295 -5.15 -7.61 9.74
N GLY A 296 -3.98 -8.25 9.73
CA GLY A 296 -3.41 -8.77 8.49
C GLY A 296 -1.94 -9.17 8.56
N GLY A 297 -1.39 -9.46 7.38
CA GLY A 297 0.03 -9.69 7.15
C GLY A 297 0.84 -8.39 7.04
N GLY A 298 2.07 -8.49 6.52
CA GLY A 298 2.99 -7.35 6.41
C GLY A 298 2.46 -6.18 5.56
N VAL A 299 1.80 -6.46 4.45
CA VAL A 299 1.23 -5.44 3.54
C VAL A 299 0.21 -4.56 4.26
N VAL A 300 -0.79 -5.18 4.90
CA VAL A 300 -1.86 -4.46 5.61
C VAL A 300 -1.31 -3.77 6.87
N ALA A 301 -0.30 -4.34 7.54
CA ALA A 301 0.41 -3.69 8.64
C ALA A 301 1.04 -2.36 8.19
N ASP A 302 1.74 -2.38 7.05
CA ASP A 302 2.40 -1.23 6.45
C ASP A 302 1.40 -0.15 6.01
N LEU A 303 0.37 -0.52 5.24
CA LEU A 303 -0.65 0.41 4.74
C LEU A 303 -1.47 1.01 5.88
N GLY A 304 -1.97 0.17 6.79
CA GLY A 304 -2.77 0.58 7.93
C GLY A 304 -1.99 1.46 8.91
N GLY A 305 -0.75 1.07 9.21
CA GLY A 305 0.17 1.85 10.03
C GLY A 305 0.51 3.20 9.39
N PHE A 306 0.76 3.23 8.08
CA PHE A 306 1.12 4.46 7.37
C PHE A 306 -0.08 5.42 7.31
N ALA A 307 -1.28 4.93 7.00
CA ALA A 307 -2.50 5.72 7.09
C ALA A 307 -2.73 6.27 8.51
N CYS A 308 -2.49 5.47 9.55
CA CYS A 308 -2.60 5.92 10.95
C CYS A 308 -1.54 6.98 11.30
N SER A 309 -0.34 6.93 10.71
CA SER A 309 0.69 7.95 10.89
C SER A 309 0.25 9.31 10.30
N LEU A 310 -0.47 9.28 9.17
CA LEU A 310 -0.94 10.46 8.46
C LEU A 310 -2.23 11.03 9.05
N TYR A 311 -3.17 10.17 9.45
CA TYR A 311 -4.46 10.60 10.00
C TYR A 311 -4.26 11.36 11.33
N HIS A 312 -4.79 12.58 11.40
CA HIS A 312 -4.52 13.53 12.49
C HIS A 312 -3.02 13.77 12.81
N ARG A 313 -2.14 13.49 11.82
CA ARG A 313 -0.68 13.48 11.92
C ARG A 313 -0.11 12.48 12.94
N ASN A 314 -0.98 11.72 13.63
CA ASN A 314 -0.63 10.65 14.54
C ASN A 314 -1.88 10.02 15.19
N THR A 315 -2.40 8.93 14.64
CA THR A 315 -3.51 8.16 15.23
C THR A 315 -2.99 6.82 15.76
N PRO A 316 -3.31 6.43 17.02
CA PRO A 316 -2.85 5.16 17.56
C PRO A 316 -3.50 3.97 16.83
N TYR A 317 -2.81 2.83 16.80
CA TYR A 317 -3.39 1.59 16.28
C TYR A 317 -2.92 0.35 17.04
N VAL A 318 -3.79 -0.65 17.10
CA VAL A 318 -3.52 -2.00 17.59
C VAL A 318 -3.29 -2.89 16.39
N MET A 319 -2.13 -3.56 16.35
CA MET A 319 -1.80 -4.53 15.32
C MET A 319 -2.21 -5.94 15.80
N LEU A 320 -3.10 -6.60 15.06
CA LEU A 320 -3.44 -8.01 15.21
C LEU A 320 -2.76 -8.81 14.09
N CYS A 321 -1.69 -9.51 14.44
CA CYS A 321 -0.79 -10.16 13.49
C CYS A 321 -1.34 -11.53 13.07
N THR A 322 -1.58 -11.71 11.76
CA THR A 322 -2.13 -12.97 11.22
C THR A 322 -1.13 -13.80 10.40
N SER A 323 0.06 -13.25 10.14
CA SER A 323 1.20 -13.94 9.54
C SER A 323 2.41 -13.96 10.48
N ILE A 324 3.38 -14.84 10.22
CA ILE A 324 4.65 -14.85 10.99
C ILE A 324 5.38 -13.52 10.83
N VAL A 325 5.48 -13.00 9.60
CA VAL A 325 6.18 -11.72 9.33
C VAL A 325 5.56 -10.56 10.09
N SER A 326 4.23 -10.44 10.08
CA SER A 326 3.55 -9.46 10.95
C SER A 326 3.79 -9.75 12.42
N GLY A 327 3.83 -11.02 12.84
CA GLY A 327 4.00 -11.39 14.24
C GLY A 327 5.34 -10.95 14.83
N ILE A 328 6.42 -11.01 14.05
CA ILE A 328 7.79 -10.87 14.57
C ILE A 328 8.61 -9.70 13.98
N ASP A 329 8.24 -9.15 12.81
CA ASP A 329 8.96 -8.04 12.16
C ASP A 329 8.03 -6.88 11.80
N ALA A 330 7.18 -7.03 10.77
CA ALA A 330 6.39 -5.94 10.22
C ALA A 330 5.36 -5.37 11.20
N GLY A 331 4.68 -6.23 11.99
CA GLY A 331 3.66 -5.79 12.92
C GLY A 331 4.19 -4.98 14.10
N PRO A 332 5.28 -5.37 14.79
CA PRO A 332 5.92 -4.51 15.80
C PRO A 332 6.83 -3.43 15.19
N SER A 333 7.01 -3.37 13.86
CA SER A 333 7.90 -2.38 13.26
C SER A 333 7.42 -0.95 13.50
N PRO A 334 8.32 0.01 13.80
CA PRO A 334 7.98 1.40 13.67
C PRO A 334 7.87 1.82 12.20
N ARG A 335 8.44 1.06 11.25
CA ARG A 335 8.40 1.42 9.83
C ARG A 335 7.05 1.04 9.26
N THR A 336 6.39 2.01 8.66
CA THR A 336 5.11 1.84 7.96
C THR A 336 5.22 2.54 6.63
N CYS A 337 4.74 1.92 5.55
CA CYS A 337 5.04 2.42 4.21
C CYS A 337 4.06 1.97 3.13
N CYS A 338 4.22 2.54 1.94
CA CYS A 338 3.72 1.97 0.70
C CYS A 338 4.75 2.18 -0.43
N ASP A 339 4.57 1.42 -1.49
CA ASP A 339 5.39 1.48 -2.69
C ASP A 339 4.97 2.67 -3.56
N GLY A 340 5.85 3.07 -4.49
CA GLY A 340 5.55 4.14 -5.42
C GLY A 340 6.52 4.17 -6.57
N TYR A 341 6.03 4.37 -7.79
CA TYR A 341 6.84 4.39 -9.01
C TYR A 341 7.83 3.20 -9.13
N GLY A 342 7.41 2.01 -8.69
CA GLY A 342 8.21 0.78 -8.72
C GLY A 342 9.34 0.70 -7.69
N TYR A 343 9.45 1.69 -6.83
CA TYR A 343 10.35 1.67 -5.69
C TYR A 343 9.62 1.08 -4.49
N LYS A 344 10.23 0.04 -3.91
CA LYS A 344 9.75 -0.60 -2.68
C LYS A 344 9.84 0.38 -1.50
N ASN A 345 8.76 0.49 -0.74
CA ASN A 345 8.62 1.29 0.48
C ASN A 345 9.04 2.76 0.28
N LEU A 346 8.70 3.35 -0.87
CA LEU A 346 9.07 4.72 -1.24
C LEU A 346 8.48 5.76 -0.29
N TYR A 347 7.19 5.62 0.02
CA TYR A 347 6.48 6.49 0.94
C TYR A 347 6.40 5.81 2.30
N GLY A 348 6.60 6.56 3.38
CA GLY A 348 6.46 5.97 4.69
C GLY A 348 6.64 6.93 5.84
N ALA A 349 6.47 6.39 7.03
CA ALA A 349 6.65 7.06 8.30
C ALA A 349 7.15 6.08 9.37
N TYR A 350 7.78 6.64 10.40
CA TYR A 350 8.10 5.90 11.62
C TYR A 350 6.96 6.08 12.64
N HIS A 351 6.06 5.11 12.71
CA HIS A 351 4.86 5.11 13.53
C HIS A 351 4.58 3.70 14.10
N PRO A 352 5.12 3.35 15.28
CA PRO A 352 4.90 2.03 15.86
C PRO A 352 3.46 1.84 16.36
N PRO A 353 2.96 0.59 16.40
CA PRO A 353 1.68 0.28 17.02
C PRO A 353 1.72 0.59 18.51
N VAL A 354 0.58 0.94 19.09
CA VAL A 354 0.49 1.11 20.56
C VAL A 354 0.34 -0.24 21.26
N VAL A 355 -0.23 -1.23 20.56
CA VAL A 355 -0.29 -2.62 20.99
C VAL A 355 -0.07 -3.54 19.78
N THR A 356 0.78 -4.56 19.93
CA THR A 356 0.93 -5.65 18.95
C THR A 356 0.50 -6.96 19.60
N LEU A 357 -0.41 -7.67 18.95
CA LEU A 357 -0.96 -8.95 19.39
C LEU A 357 -0.60 -10.01 18.34
N THR A 358 0.22 -10.98 18.75
CA THR A 358 0.55 -12.15 17.93
C THR A 358 -0.17 -13.37 18.44
N ASP A 359 -0.99 -14.00 17.60
CA ASP A 359 -1.70 -15.23 17.93
C ASP A 359 -1.46 -16.28 16.85
N ARG A 360 -0.75 -17.36 17.22
CA ARG A 360 -0.40 -18.44 16.30
C ARG A 360 -1.61 -19.22 15.81
N SER A 361 -2.78 -19.11 16.44
CA SER A 361 -4.00 -19.79 15.96
C SER A 361 -4.43 -19.34 14.57
N PHE A 362 -4.07 -18.11 14.16
CA PHE A 362 -4.25 -17.63 12.79
C PHE A 362 -3.32 -18.34 11.79
N TRP A 363 -2.18 -18.85 12.24
CA TRP A 363 -1.17 -19.45 11.36
C TRP A 363 -1.60 -20.83 10.82
N ARG A 364 -2.60 -21.46 11.45
CA ARG A 364 -3.20 -22.71 10.98
C ARG A 364 -3.72 -22.65 9.55
N THR A 365 -4.13 -21.49 9.07
CA THR A 365 -4.64 -21.32 7.71
C THR A 365 -3.58 -20.86 6.71
N LEU A 366 -2.33 -20.65 7.14
CA LEU A 366 -1.26 -20.23 6.24
C LEU A 366 -0.84 -21.39 5.32
N HIS A 367 -0.54 -21.04 4.07
CA HIS A 367 0.11 -21.92 3.13
C HIS A 367 1.53 -22.29 3.62
N PRO A 368 2.03 -23.52 3.40
CA PRO A 368 3.40 -23.91 3.78
C PRO A 368 4.48 -22.94 3.29
N GLY A 369 4.39 -22.47 2.04
CA GLY A 369 5.31 -21.44 1.52
C GLY A 369 5.27 -20.10 2.27
N TRP A 370 4.13 -19.69 2.84
CA TRP A 370 4.04 -18.49 3.69
C TRP A 370 4.71 -18.70 5.05
N LEU A 371 4.69 -19.93 5.57
CA LEU A 371 5.41 -20.29 6.80
C LEU A 371 6.93 -20.28 6.59
N ARG A 372 7.41 -20.82 5.45
CA ARG A 372 8.83 -20.75 5.06
C ARG A 372 9.28 -19.30 4.90
N HIS A 373 8.48 -18.52 4.17
CA HIS A 373 8.70 -17.09 4.01
C HIS A 373 8.86 -16.37 5.35
N GLY A 374 8.03 -16.69 6.34
CA GLY A 374 8.09 -16.09 7.67
C GLY A 374 9.24 -16.57 8.55
N VAL A 375 9.58 -17.87 8.53
CA VAL A 375 10.66 -18.40 9.39
C VAL A 375 12.03 -17.83 9.02
N ALA A 376 12.23 -17.42 7.76
CA ALA A 376 13.45 -16.75 7.32
C ALA A 376 13.77 -15.50 8.16
N GLU A 377 12.75 -14.73 8.54
CA GLU A 377 12.92 -13.52 9.35
C GLU A 377 13.23 -13.82 10.82
N ILE A 378 12.80 -14.98 11.31
CA ILE A 378 13.20 -15.48 12.64
C ILE A 378 14.67 -15.95 12.61
N ILE A 379 15.06 -16.69 11.56
CA ILE A 379 16.44 -17.16 11.37
C ILE A 379 17.41 -15.97 11.29
N LYS A 380 17.02 -14.89 10.59
CA LYS A 380 17.79 -13.65 10.52
C LYS A 380 18.19 -13.16 11.90
N MET A 381 17.21 -13.01 12.79
CA MET A 381 17.45 -12.53 14.15
C MET A 381 18.30 -13.53 14.96
N ALA A 382 18.03 -14.82 14.81
CA ALA A 382 18.80 -15.86 15.49
C ALA A 382 20.30 -15.80 15.15
N VAL A 383 20.63 -15.72 13.86
CA VAL A 383 22.01 -15.77 13.36
C VAL A 383 22.84 -14.58 13.84
N VAL A 384 22.25 -13.38 13.96
CA VAL A 384 23.01 -12.15 14.31
C VAL A 384 22.75 -11.62 15.72
N LYS A 385 21.79 -12.16 16.48
CA LYS A 385 21.42 -11.60 17.80
C LYS A 385 21.16 -12.60 18.91
N ASP A 386 20.80 -13.85 18.62
CA ASP A 386 20.44 -14.80 19.66
C ASP A 386 20.84 -16.25 19.30
N ALA A 387 21.95 -16.71 19.87
CA ALA A 387 22.45 -18.08 19.69
C ALA A 387 21.56 -19.15 20.35
N GLU A 388 20.76 -18.79 21.35
CA GLU A 388 19.77 -19.69 21.93
C GLU A 388 18.57 -19.86 20.99
N LEU A 389 18.06 -18.75 20.44
CA LEU A 389 17.04 -18.82 19.38
C LEU A 389 17.52 -19.67 18.20
N PHE A 390 18.79 -19.54 17.80
CA PHE A 390 19.37 -20.37 16.75
C PHE A 390 19.31 -21.87 17.07
N ARG A 391 19.67 -22.26 18.31
CA ARG A 391 19.56 -23.66 18.77
C ARG A 391 18.12 -24.15 18.83
N LEU A 392 17.17 -23.31 19.26
CA LEU A 392 15.75 -23.66 19.29
C LEU A 392 15.22 -23.93 17.87
N LEU A 393 15.64 -23.13 16.89
CA LEU A 393 15.31 -23.36 15.48
C LEU A 393 15.91 -24.66 14.94
N GLU A 394 17.15 -25.00 15.31
CA GLU A 394 17.76 -26.29 14.96
C GLU A 394 17.03 -27.47 15.60
N GLN A 395 16.57 -27.32 16.85
CA GLN A 395 15.84 -28.35 17.57
C GLN A 395 14.42 -28.55 17.01
N ALA A 396 13.71 -27.47 16.71
CA ALA A 396 12.36 -27.53 16.15
C ALA A 396 12.38 -27.98 14.69
N ASN A 397 13.33 -27.44 13.90
CA ASN A 397 13.56 -27.76 12.50
C ASN A 397 12.26 -27.70 11.63
N HIS A 398 12.21 -28.43 10.51
CA HIS A 398 11.08 -28.50 9.58
C HIS A 398 9.71 -28.75 10.24
N ARG A 399 9.68 -29.31 11.46
CA ARG A 399 8.44 -29.47 12.25
C ARG A 399 7.71 -28.14 12.46
N LEU A 400 8.42 -27.00 12.49
CA LEU A 400 7.79 -25.67 12.53
C LEU A 400 6.89 -25.42 11.32
N ILE A 401 7.26 -25.90 10.14
CA ILE A 401 6.46 -25.74 8.92
C ILE A 401 5.33 -26.78 8.88
N GLU A 402 5.64 -28.05 9.16
CA GLU A 402 4.67 -29.16 9.11
C GLU A 402 3.48 -28.97 10.06
N THR A 403 3.75 -28.43 11.25
CA THR A 403 2.74 -28.25 12.31
C THR A 403 2.16 -26.84 12.34
N ARG A 404 2.57 -25.98 11.39
CA ARG A 404 2.22 -24.55 11.36
C ARG A 404 2.55 -23.86 12.68
N PHE A 405 3.80 -24.03 13.13
CA PHE A 405 4.34 -23.59 14.41
C PHE A 405 3.50 -24.10 15.58
N GLY A 406 3.17 -25.39 15.58
CA GLY A 406 2.40 -26.04 16.65
C GLY A 406 0.89 -25.81 16.62
N ALA A 407 0.37 -24.99 15.69
CA ALA A 407 -1.07 -24.70 15.59
C ALA A 407 -1.90 -25.94 15.20
N ASP A 408 -1.31 -26.93 14.53
CA ASP A 408 -1.96 -28.18 14.13
C ASP A 408 -1.79 -29.34 15.11
N CYS A 409 -0.97 -29.17 16.15
CA CYS A 409 -0.77 -30.17 17.21
C CYS A 409 -0.95 -29.53 18.60
N PRO A 410 -2.13 -28.95 18.91
CA PRO A 410 -2.37 -28.25 20.17
C PRO A 410 -2.20 -29.14 21.41
N GLU A 411 -2.26 -30.46 21.26
CA GLU A 411 -2.04 -31.45 22.30
C GLU A 411 -0.57 -31.61 22.73
N ASP A 412 0.39 -31.23 21.89
CA ASP A 412 1.82 -31.26 22.25
C ASP A 412 2.21 -29.94 22.94
N ALA A 413 2.03 -29.92 24.26
CA ALA A 413 2.32 -28.75 25.09
C ALA A 413 3.80 -28.34 25.03
N GLU A 414 4.74 -29.30 25.09
CA GLU A 414 6.18 -29.02 25.11
C GLU A 414 6.62 -28.36 23.80
N PHE A 415 6.16 -28.87 22.65
CA PHE A 415 6.48 -28.27 21.36
C PHE A 415 5.82 -26.90 21.18
N ASN A 416 4.59 -26.72 21.68
CA ASN A 416 3.91 -25.44 21.64
C ASN A 416 4.60 -24.38 22.52
N ASP A 417 5.12 -24.75 23.69
CA ASP A 417 5.91 -23.88 24.55
C ASP A 417 7.23 -23.47 23.87
N MET A 418 7.88 -24.41 23.18
CA MET A 418 9.05 -24.10 22.34
C MET A 418 8.70 -23.14 21.20
N CYS A 419 7.57 -23.31 20.52
CA CYS A 419 7.12 -22.40 19.47
C CYS A 419 6.87 -20.98 20.00
N ASP A 420 6.22 -20.85 21.16
CA ASP A 420 6.01 -19.56 21.81
C ASP A 420 7.34 -18.89 22.19
N LEU A 421 8.29 -19.68 22.72
CA LEU A 421 9.62 -19.18 23.05
C LEU A 421 10.40 -18.70 21.82
N ILE A 422 10.32 -19.44 20.69
CA ILE A 422 10.94 -19.05 19.42
C ILE A 422 10.38 -17.71 18.94
N VAL A 423 9.06 -17.57 18.91
CA VAL A 423 8.39 -16.33 18.47
C VAL A 423 8.70 -15.17 19.41
N GLY A 424 8.65 -15.40 20.72
CA GLY A 424 8.95 -14.40 21.74
C GLY A 424 10.38 -13.87 21.66
N LYS A 425 11.37 -14.76 21.53
CA LYS A 425 12.78 -14.38 21.38
C LYS A 425 13.06 -13.63 20.09
N ALA A 426 12.46 -14.07 18.97
CA ALA A 426 12.60 -13.38 17.70
C ALA A 426 12.10 -11.93 17.79
N MET A 427 10.90 -11.76 18.36
CA MET A 427 10.23 -10.48 18.54
C MET A 427 10.99 -9.58 19.52
N GLU A 428 11.45 -10.10 20.66
CA GLU A 428 12.28 -9.36 21.61
C GLU A 428 13.58 -8.89 20.96
N GLY A 429 14.27 -9.79 20.25
CA GLY A 429 15.52 -9.49 19.55
C GLY A 429 15.34 -8.40 18.49
N TYR A 430 14.23 -8.44 17.76
CA TYR A 430 13.86 -7.42 16.78
C TYR A 430 13.65 -6.06 17.44
N VAL A 431 12.74 -6.00 18.42
CA VAL A 431 12.37 -4.76 19.12
C VAL A 431 13.57 -4.09 19.79
N ARG A 432 14.42 -4.86 20.47
CA ARG A 432 15.65 -4.36 21.09
C ARG A 432 16.66 -3.82 20.07
N SER A 433 16.59 -4.26 18.82
CA SER A 433 17.49 -3.81 17.75
C SER A 433 16.97 -2.58 17.02
N GLU A 434 15.65 -2.38 16.96
CA GLU A 434 15.04 -1.29 16.19
C GLU A 434 14.66 -0.07 17.05
N TYR A 435 14.12 -0.26 18.26
CA TYR A 435 13.45 0.84 18.98
C TYR A 435 14.43 1.89 19.53
N GLY A 436 15.66 1.49 19.86
CA GLY A 436 16.72 2.43 20.25
C GLY A 436 17.26 3.27 19.08
N ASN A 437 16.90 2.90 17.85
CA ASN A 437 17.30 3.56 16.61
C ASN A 437 16.07 3.76 15.70
N LEU A 438 14.94 4.16 16.30
CA LEU A 438 13.61 4.19 15.66
C LEU A 438 13.59 4.99 14.36
N PHE A 439 14.36 6.08 14.28
CA PHE A 439 14.47 6.93 13.09
C PHE A 439 15.64 6.57 12.18
N GLU A 440 16.27 5.42 12.41
CA GLU A 440 17.43 4.92 11.64
C GLU A 440 18.59 5.93 11.54
N THR A 441 18.87 6.67 12.62
CA THR A 441 19.93 7.69 12.66
C THR A 441 21.33 7.11 12.53
N HIS A 442 21.47 5.79 12.68
CA HIS A 442 22.66 5.05 12.28
C HIS A 442 22.32 3.75 11.54
N GLN A 443 23.28 3.22 10.77
CA GLN A 443 23.07 2.07 9.88
C GLN A 443 23.58 0.73 10.43
N CYS A 444 24.13 0.73 11.65
CA CYS A 444 24.41 -0.50 12.41
C CYS A 444 23.09 -1.17 12.85
N ARG A 445 22.48 -1.93 11.94
CA ARG A 445 21.13 -2.50 12.07
C ARG A 445 21.17 -4.02 11.89
N PRO A 446 21.25 -4.80 12.98
CA PRO A 446 21.38 -6.25 12.90
C PRO A 446 20.23 -6.94 12.16
N HIS A 447 19.01 -6.45 12.33
CA HIS A 447 17.80 -6.95 11.67
C HIS A 447 17.74 -6.64 10.17
N ALA A 448 18.74 -5.94 9.61
CA ALA A 448 18.93 -5.82 8.16
C ALA A 448 19.80 -6.95 7.58
N TYR A 449 20.16 -7.96 8.37
CA TYR A 449 20.78 -9.18 7.85
C TYR A 449 19.86 -9.85 6.83
N GLY A 450 20.43 -10.35 5.74
CA GLY A 450 19.65 -10.81 4.59
C GLY A 450 19.06 -9.70 3.71
N HIS A 451 19.26 -8.40 4.03
CA HIS A 451 18.66 -7.27 3.29
C HIS A 451 19.68 -6.35 2.60
N THR A 452 20.95 -6.75 2.54
CA THR A 452 21.99 -5.95 1.86
C THR A 452 21.91 -6.07 0.34
N TRP A 453 21.66 -7.27 -0.19
CA TRP A 453 21.62 -7.48 -1.65
C TRP A 453 20.26 -7.96 -2.16
N SER A 454 19.46 -8.60 -1.32
CA SER A 454 18.14 -9.11 -1.70
C SER A 454 17.16 -8.09 -2.26
N PRO A 455 17.10 -6.81 -1.79
CA PRO A 455 16.06 -5.90 -2.26
C PRO A 455 16.12 -5.60 -3.76
N GLY A 456 17.30 -5.71 -4.39
CA GLY A 456 17.45 -5.43 -5.81
C GLY A 456 17.18 -6.61 -6.74
N TYR A 457 16.96 -7.82 -6.21
CA TYR A 457 16.57 -8.98 -7.01
C TYR A 457 15.29 -9.67 -6.55
N GLU A 458 14.74 -9.32 -5.39
CA GLU A 458 13.47 -9.86 -4.88
C GLU A 458 12.30 -9.62 -5.85
N LEU A 459 12.00 -8.35 -6.15
CA LEU A 459 10.89 -8.00 -7.06
C LEU A 459 11.15 -8.44 -8.51
N PRO A 460 12.33 -8.20 -9.12
CA PRO A 460 12.61 -8.65 -10.49
C PRO A 460 12.48 -10.15 -10.69
N ALA A 461 12.74 -10.95 -9.65
CA ALA A 461 12.61 -12.39 -9.68
C ALA A 461 11.23 -12.90 -9.28
N GLY A 462 10.29 -12.05 -8.82
CA GLY A 462 8.99 -12.49 -8.32
C GLY A 462 9.08 -13.41 -7.09
N MET A 463 10.18 -13.33 -6.33
CA MET A 463 10.44 -14.21 -5.20
C MET A 463 9.61 -13.80 -3.98
N LEU A 464 9.21 -14.79 -3.18
CA LEU A 464 8.82 -14.55 -1.79
C LEU A 464 9.97 -13.91 -1.03
N HIS A 465 9.68 -12.84 -0.29
CA HIS A 465 10.66 -12.09 0.49
C HIS A 465 11.59 -12.98 1.33
N GLY A 466 11.04 -13.93 2.10
CA GLY A 466 11.80 -14.88 2.90
C GLY A 466 12.86 -15.69 2.12
N HIS A 467 12.58 -16.07 0.87
CA HIS A 467 13.55 -16.75 0.02
C HIS A 467 14.66 -15.81 -0.46
N ALA A 468 14.32 -14.56 -0.82
CA ALA A 468 15.31 -13.57 -1.24
C ALA A 468 16.25 -13.18 -0.09
N ILE A 469 15.73 -13.04 1.14
CA ILE A 469 16.59 -12.77 2.29
C ILE A 469 17.42 -14.00 2.67
N ALA A 470 16.90 -15.23 2.50
CA ALA A 470 17.64 -16.46 2.77
C ALA A 470 18.88 -16.62 1.88
N THR A 471 18.77 -16.29 0.59
CA THR A 471 19.95 -16.32 -0.31
C THR A 471 20.98 -15.28 0.12
N CYS A 472 20.54 -14.10 0.54
CA CYS A 472 21.41 -13.04 1.05
C CYS A 472 22.04 -13.41 2.42
N MET A 473 21.33 -14.12 3.29
CA MET A 473 21.85 -14.64 4.56
C MET A 473 22.91 -15.71 4.32
N GLY A 474 22.62 -16.68 3.45
CA GLY A 474 23.58 -17.73 3.11
C GLY A 474 24.88 -17.16 2.51
N PHE A 475 24.78 -16.21 1.58
CA PHE A 475 25.94 -15.49 1.06
C PHE A 475 26.64 -14.67 2.16
N GLY A 476 25.89 -14.00 3.03
CA GLY A 476 26.45 -13.26 4.16
C GLY A 476 27.24 -14.14 5.15
N ALA A 477 26.74 -15.34 5.46
CA ALA A 477 27.46 -16.32 6.27
C ALA A 477 28.76 -16.77 5.58
N PHE A 478 28.76 -16.96 4.25
CA PHE A 478 29.97 -17.26 3.49
C PHE A 478 31.00 -16.13 3.56
N LEU A 479 30.56 -14.87 3.50
CA LEU A 479 31.44 -13.71 3.71
C LEU A 479 32.04 -13.71 5.12
N SER A 480 31.24 -13.99 6.15
CA SER A 480 31.74 -14.12 7.52
C SER A 480 32.77 -15.25 7.67
N LEU A 481 32.59 -16.39 7.01
CA LEU A 481 33.57 -17.48 7.00
C LEU A 481 34.89 -17.00 6.38
N GLU A 482 34.84 -16.36 5.22
CA GLU A 482 36.01 -15.83 4.51
C GLU A 482 36.75 -14.75 5.30
N LEU A 483 36.04 -13.99 6.13
CA LEU A 483 36.60 -12.97 7.03
C LEU A 483 37.12 -13.57 8.35
N GLY A 484 36.95 -14.86 8.58
CA GLY A 484 37.28 -15.53 9.86
C GLY A 484 36.40 -15.09 11.03
N TRP A 485 35.22 -14.54 10.76
CA TRP A 485 34.26 -14.09 11.78
C TRP A 485 33.44 -15.23 12.37
N ILE A 486 33.26 -16.31 11.61
CA ILE A 486 32.68 -17.58 12.05
C ILE A 486 33.56 -18.75 11.59
N PRO A 487 33.64 -19.84 12.37
CA PRO A 487 34.30 -21.07 11.93
C PRO A 487 33.44 -21.85 10.92
N GLN A 488 34.06 -22.79 10.19
CA GLN A 488 33.38 -23.67 9.24
C GLN A 488 32.14 -24.35 9.84
N GLY A 489 32.23 -24.86 11.07
CA GLY A 489 31.11 -25.54 11.72
C GLY A 489 29.89 -24.63 12.00
N GLU A 490 30.07 -23.33 12.20
CA GLU A 490 28.94 -22.39 12.31
C GLU A 490 28.35 -22.06 10.95
N PHE A 491 29.18 -21.87 9.93
CA PHE A 491 28.73 -21.69 8.55
C PHE A 491 27.88 -22.89 8.07
N ASP A 492 28.35 -24.11 8.30
CA ASP A 492 27.64 -25.33 7.93
C ASP A 492 26.28 -25.44 8.63
N ARG A 493 26.22 -25.08 9.93
CA ARG A 493 24.96 -25.05 10.69
C ARG A 493 23.96 -24.03 10.14
N ILE A 494 24.41 -22.83 9.77
CA ILE A 494 23.54 -21.80 9.16
C ILE A 494 22.96 -22.33 7.83
N LEU A 495 23.81 -22.86 6.93
CA LEU A 495 23.34 -23.38 5.66
C LEU A 495 22.41 -24.58 5.82
N LYS A 496 22.72 -25.48 6.75
CA LYS A 496 21.88 -26.63 7.07
C LYS A 496 20.51 -26.19 7.58
N LEU A 497 20.44 -25.23 8.50
CA LEU A 497 19.17 -24.72 9.01
C LEU A 497 18.31 -24.11 7.89
N LEU A 498 18.88 -23.26 7.04
CA LEU A 498 18.17 -22.68 5.89
C LEU A 498 17.69 -23.77 4.92
N SER A 499 18.55 -24.75 4.61
CA SER A 499 18.23 -25.86 3.72
C SER A 499 17.15 -26.80 4.28
N ASP A 500 17.19 -27.12 5.57
CA ASP A 500 16.20 -28.00 6.20
C ASP A 500 14.82 -27.32 6.29
N MET A 501 14.78 -26.00 6.39
CA MET A 501 13.55 -25.19 6.31
C MET A 501 13.10 -24.93 4.87
N GLU A 502 13.72 -25.59 3.89
CA GLU A 502 13.43 -25.50 2.46
C GLU A 502 13.56 -24.08 1.86
N LEU A 503 14.35 -23.22 2.50
CA LEU A 503 14.67 -21.88 2.01
C LEU A 503 15.75 -21.90 0.94
N SER A 504 15.74 -20.88 0.09
CA SER A 504 16.72 -20.73 -0.99
C SER A 504 18.09 -20.33 -0.45
N LEU A 505 19.12 -21.11 -0.76
CA LEU A 505 20.53 -20.73 -0.62
C LEU A 505 21.07 -20.08 -1.90
N TRP A 506 20.50 -20.44 -3.05
CA TRP A 506 20.80 -19.86 -4.35
C TRP A 506 19.52 -19.65 -5.17
N HIS A 507 19.52 -18.63 -6.02
CA HIS A 507 18.50 -18.43 -7.05
C HIS A 507 19.19 -18.05 -8.37
N PRO A 508 18.73 -18.52 -9.55
CA PRO A 508 19.35 -18.20 -10.84
C PRO A 508 19.50 -16.70 -11.12
N ILE A 509 18.63 -15.85 -10.54
CA ILE A 509 18.74 -14.39 -10.66
C ILE A 509 20.08 -13.85 -10.13
N MET A 510 20.71 -14.56 -9.17
CA MET A 510 21.98 -14.15 -8.60
C MET A 510 23.17 -14.29 -9.56
N GLU A 511 22.98 -14.93 -10.72
CA GLU A 511 23.96 -14.94 -11.81
C GLU A 511 24.12 -13.56 -12.46
N ASN A 512 23.11 -12.68 -12.30
CA ASN A 512 23.22 -11.29 -12.70
C ASN A 512 23.98 -10.48 -11.65
N VAL A 513 25.31 -10.63 -11.65
CA VAL A 513 26.20 -9.98 -10.66
C VAL A 513 26.14 -8.45 -10.77
N ASP A 514 25.91 -7.91 -11.97
CA ASP A 514 25.76 -6.46 -12.16
C ASP A 514 24.55 -5.90 -11.40
N MET A 515 23.43 -6.62 -11.42
CA MET A 515 22.25 -6.25 -10.63
C MET A 515 22.54 -6.28 -9.12
N ILE A 516 23.24 -7.32 -8.63
CA ILE A 516 23.63 -7.40 -7.22
C ILE A 516 24.57 -6.24 -6.85
N TYR A 517 25.56 -5.94 -7.69
CA TYR A 517 26.49 -4.84 -7.43
C TYR A 517 25.80 -3.48 -7.47
N ASN A 518 24.91 -3.24 -8.44
CA ASN A 518 24.10 -2.02 -8.49
C ASN A 518 23.23 -1.87 -7.24
N THR A 519 22.70 -2.96 -6.72
CA THR A 519 21.98 -2.98 -5.44
C THR A 519 22.89 -2.57 -4.29
N GLN A 520 24.12 -3.09 -4.25
CA GLN A 520 25.12 -2.72 -3.26
C GLN A 520 25.41 -1.22 -3.29
N VAL A 521 25.57 -0.63 -4.48
CA VAL A 521 25.77 0.82 -4.65
C VAL A 521 24.58 1.60 -4.08
N LYS A 522 23.34 1.24 -4.45
CA LYS A 522 22.12 1.87 -3.92
C LYS A 522 22.03 1.73 -2.39
N ILE A 523 22.46 0.61 -1.82
CA ILE A 523 22.50 0.43 -0.36
C ILE A 523 23.56 1.30 0.29
N VAL A 524 24.74 1.46 -0.31
CA VAL A 524 25.78 2.39 0.18
C VAL A 524 25.24 3.81 0.21
N GLU A 525 24.54 4.25 -0.85
CA GLU A 525 23.88 5.56 -0.90
C GLU A 525 22.82 5.69 0.20
N LYS A 526 21.90 4.72 0.31
CA LYS A 526 20.85 4.67 1.34
C LYS A 526 21.42 4.72 2.75
N ARG A 527 22.59 4.13 2.97
CA ARG A 527 23.24 4.02 4.29
C ARG A 527 24.26 5.13 4.55
N GLY A 528 24.14 6.27 3.86
CA GLY A 528 24.97 7.45 4.12
C GLY A 528 26.43 7.26 3.71
N GLY A 529 26.67 6.59 2.58
CA GLY A 529 28.01 6.33 2.03
C GLY A 529 28.71 5.10 2.59
N ASN A 530 28.01 4.22 3.32
CA ASN A 530 28.57 3.03 3.95
C ASN A 530 27.84 1.77 3.51
N LEU A 531 28.55 0.66 3.24
CA LEU A 531 27.85 -0.60 3.01
C LEU A 531 27.17 -1.09 4.29
N ALA A 532 27.89 -1.02 5.43
CA ALA A 532 27.43 -1.45 6.75
C ALA A 532 26.59 -2.75 6.73
N ALA A 533 27.03 -3.76 5.97
CA ALA A 533 26.29 -5.01 5.78
C ALA A 533 26.36 -5.86 7.05
N PRO A 534 25.24 -6.09 7.77
CA PRO A 534 25.24 -6.92 8.98
C PRO A 534 25.53 -8.38 8.61
N LEU A 535 26.44 -9.04 9.33
CA LEU A 535 26.84 -10.43 9.14
C LEU A 535 27.11 -11.11 10.51
N PRO A 536 27.05 -12.44 10.65
CA PRO A 536 27.35 -13.11 11.92
C PRO A 536 28.83 -12.96 12.34
N ARG A 537 29.08 -12.69 13.63
CA ARG A 537 30.43 -12.55 14.23
C ARG A 537 30.45 -12.78 15.77
N PRO A 538 30.38 -14.02 16.29
CA PRO A 538 30.00 -15.27 15.64
C PRO A 538 28.45 -15.41 15.55
N VAL A 539 27.91 -16.62 15.37
CA VAL A 539 26.45 -16.87 15.47
C VAL A 539 25.87 -16.31 16.78
N GLY A 540 24.75 -15.62 16.67
CA GLY A 540 24.10 -14.89 17.76
C GLY A 540 24.66 -13.50 18.02
N ARG A 541 25.64 -13.03 17.23
CA ARG A 541 26.20 -11.68 17.31
C ARG A 541 26.40 -11.09 15.91
N CYS A 542 26.37 -9.76 15.83
CA CYS A 542 26.44 -9.03 14.56
C CYS A 542 27.78 -8.30 14.42
N GLY A 543 28.44 -8.48 13.28
CA GLY A 543 29.47 -7.59 12.73
C GLY A 543 28.94 -6.84 11.51
N TYR A 544 29.72 -5.88 10.98
CA TYR A 544 29.34 -5.10 9.80
C TYR A 544 30.48 -5.06 8.79
N LEU A 545 30.22 -5.55 7.56
CA LEU A 545 31.13 -5.43 6.43
C LEU A 545 30.89 -4.09 5.73
N ASN A 546 31.92 -3.24 5.67
CA ASN A 546 31.78 -1.92 5.06
C ASN A 546 32.32 -1.80 3.64
N ASP A 547 33.20 -2.73 3.22
CA ASP A 547 33.87 -2.68 1.93
C ASP A 547 33.80 -4.03 1.24
N LEU A 548 33.30 -4.03 0.00
CA LEU A 548 33.31 -5.18 -0.89
C LEU A 548 33.39 -4.68 -2.34
N SER A 549 34.55 -4.80 -2.98
CA SER A 549 34.73 -4.34 -4.36
C SER A 549 33.88 -5.18 -5.33
N ARG A 550 33.64 -4.66 -6.55
CA ARG A 550 32.92 -5.42 -7.58
C ARG A 550 33.64 -6.72 -7.91
N GLU A 551 34.97 -6.68 -8.04
CA GLU A 551 35.80 -7.86 -8.34
C GLU A 551 35.69 -8.91 -7.22
N GLN A 552 35.74 -8.47 -5.96
CA GLN A 552 35.57 -9.36 -4.81
C GLN A 552 34.16 -9.95 -4.75
N LEU A 553 33.12 -9.16 -5.06
CA LEU A 553 31.74 -9.64 -5.11
C LEU A 553 31.57 -10.73 -6.17
N VAL A 554 32.10 -10.52 -7.39
CA VAL A 554 32.07 -11.51 -8.49
C VAL A 554 32.74 -12.82 -8.08
N ASP A 555 33.97 -12.75 -7.57
CA ASP A 555 34.73 -13.93 -7.12
C ASP A 555 33.98 -14.70 -6.02
N LYS A 556 33.51 -13.97 -5.00
CA LYS A 556 32.88 -14.57 -3.82
C LYS A 556 31.52 -15.19 -4.16
N LEU A 557 30.72 -14.57 -5.04
CA LEU A 557 29.47 -15.17 -5.52
C LEU A 557 29.72 -16.46 -6.30
N ALA A 558 30.74 -16.50 -7.17
CA ALA A 558 31.08 -17.71 -7.92
C ALA A 558 31.51 -18.86 -7.00
N ARG A 559 32.36 -18.57 -6.00
CA ARG A 559 32.79 -19.56 -5.00
C ARG A 559 31.63 -20.03 -4.12
N TYR A 560 30.75 -19.11 -3.70
CA TYR A 560 29.56 -19.45 -2.93
C TYR A 560 28.61 -20.37 -3.73
N ARG A 561 28.35 -20.06 -5.01
CA ARG A 561 27.54 -20.90 -5.92
C ARG A 561 28.08 -22.33 -6.00
N ALA A 562 29.39 -22.49 -6.18
CA ALA A 562 30.01 -23.81 -6.28
C ALA A 562 29.87 -24.65 -5.01
N LEU A 563 29.80 -24.00 -3.84
CA LEU A 563 29.58 -24.64 -2.55
C LEU A 563 28.11 -25.09 -2.41
N VAL A 564 27.16 -24.18 -2.63
CA VAL A 564 25.74 -24.48 -2.43
C VAL A 564 25.16 -25.42 -3.50
N ALA A 565 25.80 -25.53 -4.67
CA ALA A 565 25.44 -26.53 -5.68
C ALA A 565 25.56 -27.98 -5.18
N GLN A 566 26.31 -28.22 -4.11
CA GLN A 566 26.47 -29.54 -3.49
C GLN A 566 25.46 -29.80 -2.35
N MET A 567 24.67 -28.80 -1.97
CA MET A 567 23.64 -28.90 -0.94
C MET A 567 22.36 -29.54 -1.51
N PRO A 568 21.42 -30.01 -0.66
CA PRO A 568 20.11 -30.48 -1.12
C PRO A 568 19.45 -29.50 -2.10
N ARG A 569 18.82 -30.04 -3.16
CA ARG A 569 18.20 -29.29 -4.26
C ARG A 569 19.17 -28.35 -5.00
N GLY A 570 20.49 -28.57 -4.89
CA GLY A 570 21.49 -27.66 -5.47
C GLY A 570 21.44 -26.25 -4.87
N GLY A 571 20.93 -26.12 -3.63
CA GLY A 571 20.72 -24.83 -2.98
C GLY A 571 19.42 -24.12 -3.36
N LEU A 572 18.58 -24.70 -4.22
CA LEU A 572 17.27 -24.14 -4.56
C LEU A 572 16.26 -24.33 -3.41
N GLY A 573 15.36 -23.36 -3.24
CA GLY A 573 14.24 -23.43 -2.31
C GLY A 573 13.01 -24.15 -2.89
N VAL A 574 11.98 -24.29 -2.07
CA VAL A 574 10.66 -24.86 -2.44
C VAL A 574 9.60 -23.76 -2.43
N GLU A 575 8.77 -23.66 -3.48
CA GLU A 575 7.73 -22.63 -3.64
C GLU A 575 8.32 -21.22 -3.50
N VAL A 576 9.29 -20.91 -4.35
CA VAL A 576 10.14 -19.72 -4.22
C VAL A 576 9.40 -18.45 -4.65
N HIS A 577 8.45 -18.55 -5.58
CA HIS A 577 7.80 -17.41 -6.22
C HIS A 577 6.41 -17.12 -5.66
N LEU A 578 5.99 -15.86 -5.76
CA LEU A 578 4.69 -15.38 -5.28
C LEU A 578 3.51 -16.18 -5.87
N HIS A 579 3.54 -16.44 -7.19
CA HIS A 579 2.46 -17.16 -7.88
C HIS A 579 2.32 -18.62 -7.42
N GLU A 580 3.40 -19.26 -6.96
CA GLU A 580 3.38 -20.66 -6.47
C GLU A 580 2.57 -20.80 -5.18
N VAL A 581 2.34 -19.71 -4.46
CA VAL A 581 1.60 -19.67 -3.19
C VAL A 581 0.32 -18.82 -3.26
N GLY A 582 -0.17 -18.56 -4.48
CA GLY A 582 -1.43 -17.84 -4.71
C GLY A 582 -1.36 -16.33 -4.49
N LEU A 583 -0.17 -15.71 -4.57
CA LEU A 583 0.02 -14.27 -4.51
C LEU A 583 0.28 -13.69 -5.91
N ALA A 584 -0.09 -12.43 -6.12
CA ALA A 584 0.12 -11.73 -7.39
C ALA A 584 1.62 -11.60 -7.72
N ASP A 585 2.00 -11.83 -8.98
CA ASP A 585 3.40 -11.79 -9.43
C ASP A 585 3.86 -10.35 -9.71
N THR A 586 4.86 -9.88 -8.96
CA THR A 586 5.40 -8.52 -9.04
C THR A 586 6.48 -8.35 -10.13
N SER A 587 6.95 -9.44 -10.74
CA SER A 587 8.07 -9.40 -11.71
C SER A 587 7.73 -8.57 -12.95
N ALA A 588 6.49 -8.63 -13.43
CA ALA A 588 6.02 -7.87 -14.59
C ALA A 588 6.00 -6.35 -14.36
N GLU A 589 5.81 -5.90 -13.12
CA GLU A 589 5.77 -4.47 -12.76
C GLU A 589 7.16 -3.92 -12.43
N ALA A 590 8.00 -4.72 -11.77
CA ALA A 590 9.39 -4.39 -11.52
C ALA A 590 10.18 -4.23 -12.84
N GLN A 591 9.93 -5.09 -13.83
CA GLN A 591 10.55 -4.99 -15.16
C GLN A 591 10.13 -3.72 -15.92
N ARG A 592 8.90 -3.21 -15.71
CA ARG A 592 8.43 -1.94 -16.29
C ARG A 592 9.12 -0.72 -15.65
N HIS A 593 9.43 -0.77 -14.36
CA HIS A 593 10.05 0.35 -13.64
C HIS A 593 11.55 0.43 -13.78
N VAL A 594 12.26 -0.70 -13.84
CA VAL A 594 13.69 -0.73 -14.21
C VAL A 594 13.91 -0.11 -15.60
N ALA A 595 12.94 -0.26 -16.52
CA ALA A 595 12.96 0.38 -17.82
C ALA A 595 12.71 1.91 -17.76
N ALA A 596 11.99 2.41 -16.75
CA ALA A 596 11.69 3.83 -16.55
C ALA A 596 12.80 4.58 -15.77
N GLU A 597 13.41 3.94 -14.77
CA GLU A 597 14.55 4.48 -14.00
C GLU A 597 15.77 4.79 -14.87
N GLY A 598 16.02 3.95 -15.89
CA GLY A 598 17.08 4.17 -16.88
C GLY A 598 16.90 5.45 -17.70
N VAL A 599 15.67 6.02 -17.75
CA VAL A 599 15.34 7.27 -18.46
C VAL A 599 15.58 8.49 -17.57
N ALA A 600 15.33 8.41 -16.26
CA ALA A 600 15.42 9.55 -15.33
C ALA A 600 16.87 9.92 -14.95
N LEU A 601 17.76 8.92 -14.80
CA LEU A 601 19.18 9.14 -14.50
C LEU A 601 19.98 9.75 -15.68
N ALA A 602 19.44 9.72 -16.90
CA ALA A 602 20.05 10.33 -18.08
C ALA A 602 19.82 11.84 -18.20
N ALA A 603 18.91 12.43 -17.41
CA ALA A 603 18.51 13.83 -17.49
C ALA A 603 19.35 14.79 -16.62
N ALA A 604 20.25 14.28 -15.76
CA ALA A 604 21.07 15.08 -14.86
C ALA A 604 22.54 15.11 -15.30
N GLY A 605 22.89 16.00 -16.23
CA GLY A 605 24.29 16.32 -16.54
C GLY A 605 24.51 16.74 -17.99
N HIS A 606 24.52 18.05 -18.25
CA HIS A 606 24.99 18.65 -19.50
C HIS A 606 26.15 19.62 -19.26
N HIS A 607 26.89 19.86 -20.36
CA HIS A 607 28.09 20.68 -20.59
C HIS A 607 29.43 19.92 -20.41
N GLU A 608 30.32 19.82 -21.40
CA GLU A 608 30.44 20.41 -22.74
C GLU A 608 31.58 19.71 -23.51
N GLY A 609 31.54 19.69 -24.86
CA GLY A 609 32.76 19.65 -25.69
C GLY A 609 32.96 18.43 -26.61
N ASP A 610 32.73 18.64 -27.91
CA ASP A 610 33.09 17.77 -29.04
C ASP A 610 34.59 17.39 -29.12
N ALA A 611 34.90 16.13 -29.46
CA ALA A 611 35.62 15.78 -30.71
C ALA A 611 36.05 14.29 -30.73
N GLN A 612 35.61 13.60 -31.80
CA GLN A 612 36.26 12.50 -32.52
C GLN A 612 36.43 11.14 -31.83
N GLY A 613 35.53 10.23 -32.21
CA GLY A 613 35.73 8.78 -32.04
C GLY A 613 36.84 8.24 -32.93
N ALA A 614 37.69 7.37 -32.38
CA ALA A 614 37.51 5.92 -32.49
C ALA A 614 38.80 5.18 -32.08
N ALA A 615 38.75 4.48 -30.93
CA ALA A 615 39.49 3.24 -30.63
C ALA A 615 39.16 2.84 -29.17
N ALA A 616 38.03 2.15 -28.93
CA ALA A 616 37.92 0.70 -28.82
C ALA A 616 38.30 0.11 -27.44
N ALA A 617 37.24 -0.29 -26.73
CA ALA A 617 37.13 -1.45 -25.83
C ALA A 617 37.59 -1.37 -24.35
N ALA A 618 37.30 -0.25 -23.67
CA ALA A 618 37.18 -0.19 -22.20
C ALA A 618 36.27 0.98 -21.78
N ALA A 619 34.99 0.73 -21.49
CA ALA A 619 34.06 1.59 -20.73
C ALA A 619 32.61 1.08 -20.88
N GLY A 620 31.78 1.24 -19.85
CA GLY A 620 30.37 0.85 -19.84
C GLY A 620 29.64 1.23 -21.12
N VAL A 621 29.17 0.21 -21.84
CA VAL A 621 28.41 0.41 -23.08
C VAL A 621 27.00 0.80 -22.67
N LYS A 622 26.79 2.12 -22.54
CA LYS A 622 25.48 2.71 -22.80
C LYS A 622 25.05 2.19 -24.16
N THR A 623 24.00 1.38 -24.21
CA THR A 623 23.37 1.08 -25.50
C THR A 623 22.94 2.42 -26.07
N THR A 624 23.57 2.79 -27.18
CA THR A 624 23.19 3.99 -27.93
C THR A 624 21.71 3.87 -28.31
N TYR A 625 21.03 4.99 -28.57
CA TYR A 625 19.66 4.96 -29.12
C TYR A 625 19.52 3.97 -30.28
N ALA A 626 20.56 3.84 -31.11
CA ALA A 626 20.65 2.85 -32.18
C ALA A 626 20.66 1.40 -31.71
N GLN A 627 21.38 1.07 -30.63
CA GLN A 627 21.42 -0.29 -30.07
C GLN A 627 20.16 -0.65 -29.28
N TRP A 628 19.53 0.34 -28.61
CA TRP A 628 18.20 0.17 -28.02
C TRP A 628 17.14 -0.02 -29.10
N ILE A 629 17.14 0.79 -30.17
CA ILE A 629 16.28 0.59 -31.33
C ILE A 629 16.50 -0.81 -31.92
N GLN A 630 17.76 -1.22 -32.08
CA GLN A 630 18.06 -2.52 -32.67
C GLN A 630 17.51 -3.65 -31.80
N SER A 631 17.68 -3.61 -30.48
CA SER A 631 17.11 -4.60 -29.55
C SER A 631 15.57 -4.56 -29.50
N ALA A 632 14.98 -3.37 -29.38
CA ALA A 632 13.53 -3.18 -29.29
C ALA A 632 12.80 -3.53 -30.59
N GLN A 633 13.38 -3.19 -31.76
CA GLN A 633 12.86 -3.60 -33.06
C GLN A 633 13.08 -5.09 -33.31
N THR A 634 14.23 -5.66 -32.91
CA THR A 634 14.47 -7.11 -33.05
C THR A 634 13.50 -7.91 -32.18
N SER A 635 13.11 -7.40 -31.02
CA SER A 635 12.10 -8.01 -30.15
C SER A 635 10.67 -7.81 -30.67
N ARG A 636 10.31 -6.57 -31.07
CA ARG A 636 8.98 -6.25 -31.63
C ARG A 636 8.70 -6.99 -32.93
N ASN A 637 9.73 -7.15 -33.76
CA ASN A 637 9.65 -7.79 -35.07
C ASN A 637 10.16 -9.23 -35.02
N LYS A 638 10.31 -9.84 -33.83
CA LYS A 638 10.94 -11.15 -33.66
C LYS A 638 10.25 -12.26 -34.46
N ASP A 639 8.94 -12.15 -34.57
CA ASP A 639 8.08 -13.08 -35.33
C ASP A 639 7.71 -12.53 -36.72
N TRP A 640 8.25 -11.37 -37.11
CA TRP A 640 8.12 -10.85 -38.46
C TRP A 640 9.24 -11.45 -39.31
N GLU A 641 8.93 -12.46 -40.14
CA GLU A 641 9.88 -12.92 -41.15
C GLU A 641 10.28 -11.78 -42.09
N VAL A 642 9.36 -10.83 -42.31
CA VAL A 642 9.51 -9.63 -43.13
C VAL A 642 8.64 -8.49 -42.58
N ASN A 643 9.17 -7.26 -42.54
CA ASN A 643 8.44 -6.07 -42.06
C ASN A 643 7.57 -5.39 -43.13
N VAL A 644 7.44 -6.05 -44.29
CA VAL A 644 6.59 -5.68 -45.41
C VAL A 644 5.88 -6.94 -45.87
N THR A 645 4.57 -6.86 -45.99
CA THR A 645 3.74 -7.95 -46.51
C THR A 645 3.93 -8.05 -48.03
N PHE A 646 4.38 -9.21 -48.52
CA PHE A 646 4.59 -9.44 -49.96
C PHE A 646 3.33 -9.93 -50.69
N GLU A 647 2.41 -10.57 -49.98
CA GLU A 647 1.19 -11.14 -50.53
C GLU A 647 0.00 -10.77 -49.64
N ALA A 648 -1.15 -10.45 -50.23
CA ALA A 648 -2.36 -10.18 -49.47
C ALA A 648 -2.81 -11.43 -48.71
N ALA A 649 -3.18 -11.28 -47.44
CA ALA A 649 -3.72 -12.38 -46.64
C ALA A 649 -5.01 -12.92 -47.26
N ALA A 650 -5.18 -14.24 -47.28
CA ALA A 650 -6.39 -14.89 -47.77
C ALA A 650 -7.64 -14.48 -46.99
N ASP A 651 -8.79 -14.44 -47.66
CA ASP A 651 -10.07 -14.17 -47.04
C ASP A 651 -10.52 -15.31 -46.12
N THR A 652 -11.13 -14.94 -44.99
CA THR A 652 -11.68 -15.88 -44.02
C THR A 652 -13.17 -15.61 -43.78
N PRO A 653 -14.00 -16.64 -43.56
CA PRO A 653 -15.43 -16.45 -43.34
C PRO A 653 -15.78 -15.76 -42.01
N ARG A 654 -14.86 -15.74 -41.04
CA ARG A 654 -14.98 -15.08 -39.73
C ARG A 654 -13.68 -14.37 -39.37
N PRO A 655 -13.72 -13.32 -38.53
CA PRO A 655 -12.51 -12.68 -38.02
C PRO A 655 -11.64 -13.68 -37.23
N PRO A 656 -10.31 -13.50 -37.22
CA PRO A 656 -9.41 -14.34 -36.42
C PRO A 656 -9.68 -14.17 -34.91
N ALA A 657 -9.52 -15.27 -34.16
CA ALA A 657 -9.69 -15.25 -32.71
C ALA A 657 -8.47 -14.65 -32.01
N PHE A 658 -8.71 -13.74 -31.06
CA PHE A 658 -7.69 -13.16 -30.18
C PHE A 658 -7.98 -13.56 -28.73
N GLU A 659 -6.99 -14.10 -28.02
CA GLU A 659 -7.15 -14.55 -26.61
C GLU A 659 -7.34 -13.38 -25.64
N ASP A 660 -6.79 -12.21 -25.96
CA ASP A 660 -6.94 -10.95 -25.22
C ASP A 660 -7.50 -9.85 -26.14
N VAL A 661 -8.67 -9.29 -25.81
CA VAL A 661 -9.36 -8.26 -26.61
C VAL A 661 -8.83 -6.86 -26.25
N LEU A 662 -7.52 -6.66 -26.37
CA LEU A 662 -6.85 -5.38 -26.09
C LEU A 662 -6.13 -4.88 -27.36
N LEU A 663 -6.70 -3.85 -28.01
CA LEU A 663 -6.04 -3.18 -29.15
C LEU A 663 -4.73 -2.50 -28.75
N PHE A 664 -4.60 -2.11 -27.48
CA PHE A 664 -3.42 -1.47 -26.93
C PHE A 664 -3.02 -2.10 -25.59
N LYS A 665 -1.72 -2.01 -25.26
CA LYS A 665 -1.25 -2.28 -23.89
C LYS A 665 -2.02 -1.38 -22.90
N PRO A 666 -2.45 -1.91 -21.73
CA PRO A 666 -3.15 -1.11 -20.73
C PRO A 666 -2.44 0.21 -20.42
N GLY A 667 -3.20 1.31 -20.38
CA GLY A 667 -2.72 2.68 -20.14
C GLY A 667 -2.21 3.44 -21.38
N VAL A 668 -2.01 2.79 -22.54
CA VAL A 668 -1.53 3.49 -23.76
C VAL A 668 -2.58 4.45 -24.31
N GLU A 669 -3.84 4.05 -24.37
CA GLU A 669 -4.92 4.92 -24.85
C GLU A 669 -5.14 6.10 -23.91
N GLU A 670 -5.12 5.87 -22.59
CA GLU A 670 -5.21 6.95 -21.60
C GLU A 670 -4.04 7.94 -21.74
N TYR A 671 -2.82 7.44 -21.92
CA TYR A 671 -1.67 8.29 -22.22
C TYR A 671 -1.86 9.08 -23.51
N ALA A 672 -2.31 8.44 -24.60
CA ALA A 672 -2.57 9.11 -25.87
C ALA A 672 -3.64 10.21 -25.75
N MET A 673 -4.72 9.96 -25.00
CA MET A 673 -5.75 10.95 -24.71
C MET A 673 -5.20 12.12 -23.88
N ARG A 674 -4.38 11.86 -22.86
CA ARG A 674 -3.75 12.91 -22.02
C ARG A 674 -2.75 13.77 -22.80
N MET A 675 -2.09 13.19 -23.80
CA MET A 675 -1.14 13.90 -24.69
C MET A 675 -1.80 14.55 -25.90
N THR A 676 -3.09 14.24 -26.15
CA THR A 676 -3.86 14.85 -27.22
C THR A 676 -4.39 16.22 -26.78
N SER A 677 -4.47 17.16 -27.73
CA SER A 677 -5.00 18.49 -27.45
C SER A 677 -6.43 18.38 -26.90
N VAL A 678 -6.72 19.15 -25.85
CA VAL A 678 -8.04 19.17 -25.23
C VAL A 678 -9.09 19.62 -26.28
N PRO A 679 -10.24 18.91 -26.42
CA PRO A 679 -11.29 19.32 -27.34
C PRO A 679 -11.80 20.72 -27.04
N THR A 680 -12.21 21.43 -28.08
CA THR A 680 -12.69 22.81 -27.95
C THR A 680 -13.97 22.90 -27.10
N PRO A 681 -14.33 24.11 -26.63
CA PRO A 681 -15.60 24.31 -25.95
C PRO A 681 -16.83 23.83 -26.75
N CYS A 682 -16.80 23.88 -28.09
CA CYS A 682 -17.91 23.39 -28.92
C CYS A 682 -18.08 21.87 -28.80
N VAL A 683 -16.99 21.10 -28.95
CA VAL A 683 -17.02 19.63 -28.81
C VAL A 683 -17.36 19.22 -27.37
N GLN A 684 -16.80 19.92 -26.38
CA GLN A 684 -17.13 19.68 -24.97
C GLN A 684 -18.61 19.95 -24.65
N GLU A 685 -19.20 20.98 -25.25
CA GLU A 685 -20.61 21.31 -25.03
C GLU A 685 -21.55 20.23 -25.58
N VAL A 686 -21.25 19.68 -26.76
CA VAL A 686 -21.98 18.52 -27.30
C VAL A 686 -21.87 17.32 -26.36
N ALA A 687 -20.68 17.03 -25.83
CA ALA A 687 -20.45 15.95 -24.88
C ALA A 687 -21.30 16.13 -23.61
N ARG A 688 -21.24 17.32 -22.98
CA ARG A 688 -22.00 17.64 -21.77
C ARG A 688 -23.51 17.55 -22.01
N ALA A 689 -24.00 18.09 -23.12
CA ALA A 689 -25.41 18.05 -23.47
C ALA A 689 -25.93 16.63 -23.74
N THR A 690 -25.09 15.78 -24.36
CA THR A 690 -25.39 14.35 -24.57
C THR A 690 -25.49 13.60 -23.25
N MET A 691 -24.53 13.80 -22.35
CA MET A 691 -24.54 13.20 -21.00
C MET A 691 -25.73 13.70 -20.17
N ALA A 692 -26.08 14.98 -20.26
CA ALA A 692 -27.20 15.57 -19.52
C ALA A 692 -28.58 15.05 -19.98
N LYS A 693 -28.68 14.53 -21.20
CA LYS A 693 -29.88 13.86 -21.73
C LYS A 693 -29.91 12.36 -21.42
N GLU A 694 -28.95 11.85 -20.64
CA GLU A 694 -28.78 10.44 -20.29
C GLU A 694 -28.72 9.51 -21.52
N MET A 695 -28.28 10.04 -22.66
CA MET A 695 -28.07 9.26 -23.88
C MET A 695 -26.79 8.42 -23.73
N PHE A 696 -26.73 7.28 -24.43
CA PHE A 696 -25.62 6.33 -24.31
C PHE A 696 -24.29 6.95 -24.77
N ALA A 697 -23.53 7.49 -23.80
CA ALA A 697 -22.30 8.23 -24.03
C ALA A 697 -21.22 7.50 -24.84
N PRO A 698 -21.12 6.15 -24.81
CA PRO A 698 -20.17 5.42 -25.65
C PRO A 698 -20.41 5.53 -27.16
N CYS A 699 -21.58 6.00 -27.63
CA CYS A 699 -21.82 6.30 -29.06
C CYS A 699 -21.17 7.62 -29.54
N MET A 700 -20.29 8.24 -28.74
CA MET A 700 -19.54 9.43 -29.15
C MET A 700 -18.09 9.06 -29.47
N VAL A 701 -17.54 9.64 -30.56
CA VAL A 701 -16.14 9.48 -31.02
C VAL A 701 -15.06 9.89 -29.97
N GLY A 702 -15.43 10.54 -28.87
CA GLY A 702 -14.52 10.81 -27.74
C GLY A 702 -13.37 11.79 -28.06
N THR A 703 -12.46 12.00 -27.09
CA THR A 703 -11.41 13.04 -27.20
C THR A 703 -10.38 12.74 -28.29
N LEU A 704 -9.85 11.52 -28.33
CA LEU A 704 -8.76 11.16 -29.25
C LEU A 704 -9.23 11.20 -30.71
N GLU A 705 -10.39 10.60 -30.98
CA GLU A 705 -10.92 10.53 -32.34
C GLU A 705 -11.46 11.87 -32.82
N SER A 706 -12.15 12.65 -31.98
CA SER A 706 -12.61 14.00 -32.40
C SER A 706 -11.45 14.90 -32.81
N GLN A 707 -10.30 14.82 -32.14
CA GLN A 707 -9.10 15.55 -32.60
C GLN A 707 -8.52 14.96 -33.88
N PHE A 708 -8.56 13.65 -34.07
CA PHE A 708 -8.17 13.00 -35.33
C PHE A 708 -9.04 13.47 -36.50
N LEU A 709 -10.37 13.43 -36.38
CA LEU A 709 -11.32 13.85 -37.42
C LEU A 709 -11.17 15.33 -37.80
N LYS A 710 -10.96 16.20 -36.81
CA LYS A 710 -10.64 17.61 -37.05
C LYS A 710 -9.34 17.77 -37.81
N THR A 711 -8.29 17.07 -37.38
CA THR A 711 -6.95 17.19 -37.96
C THR A 711 -6.92 16.65 -39.38
N ILE A 712 -7.57 15.51 -39.65
CA ILE A 712 -7.59 14.92 -40.99
C ILE A 712 -8.34 15.81 -41.99
N ALA A 713 -9.44 16.46 -41.59
CA ALA A 713 -10.11 17.44 -42.44
C ALA A 713 -9.22 18.64 -42.77
N GLN A 714 -8.41 19.11 -41.82
CA GLN A 714 -7.44 20.19 -42.06
C GLN A 714 -6.32 19.76 -42.99
N VAL A 715 -5.76 18.56 -42.78
CA VAL A 715 -4.68 18.00 -43.60
C VAL A 715 -5.15 17.76 -45.03
N ALA A 716 -6.35 17.19 -45.21
CA ALA A 716 -6.99 16.99 -46.50
C ALA A 716 -7.43 18.31 -47.17
N LYS A 717 -7.39 19.44 -46.44
CA LYS A 717 -7.93 20.74 -46.87
C LYS A 717 -9.39 20.62 -47.34
N ALA A 718 -10.14 19.75 -46.67
CA ALA A 718 -11.52 19.49 -47.00
C ALA A 718 -12.34 20.78 -46.89
N ARG A 719 -13.31 20.91 -47.79
CA ARG A 719 -14.36 21.93 -47.76
C ARG A 719 -15.72 21.31 -47.52
N ARG A 720 -15.94 20.08 -47.97
CA ARG A 720 -17.21 19.37 -47.80
C ARG A 720 -16.99 17.99 -47.20
N VAL A 721 -17.70 17.69 -46.11
CA VAL A 721 -17.68 16.38 -45.45
C VAL A 721 -19.08 15.81 -45.41
N LEU A 722 -19.22 14.52 -45.74
CA LEU A 722 -20.43 13.75 -45.50
C LEU A 722 -20.19 12.85 -44.28
N ASP A 723 -20.98 13.06 -43.23
CA ASP A 723 -20.93 12.36 -41.94
C ASP A 723 -22.13 11.41 -41.87
N VAL A 724 -21.89 10.13 -42.17
CA VAL A 724 -22.93 9.09 -42.27
C VAL A 724 -23.13 8.48 -40.89
N GLY A 725 -24.10 9.02 -40.16
CA GLY A 725 -24.39 8.70 -38.75
C GLY A 725 -24.11 9.88 -37.83
N THR A 726 -25.16 10.58 -37.38
CA THR A 726 -25.00 11.79 -36.57
C THR A 726 -24.91 11.51 -35.08
N PHE A 727 -25.74 10.60 -34.56
CA PHE A 727 -26.05 10.51 -33.13
C PHE A 727 -26.33 11.89 -32.54
N THR A 728 -25.58 12.36 -31.54
CA THR A 728 -25.76 13.69 -30.95
C THR A 728 -24.84 14.77 -31.55
N GLY A 729 -24.08 14.44 -32.60
CA GLY A 729 -23.40 15.41 -33.47
C GLY A 729 -21.93 15.71 -33.13
N MET A 730 -21.25 14.86 -32.36
CA MET A 730 -19.85 15.12 -31.98
C MET A 730 -18.89 15.05 -33.17
N SER A 731 -19.02 14.05 -34.05
CA SER A 731 -18.24 13.90 -35.29
C SER A 731 -18.45 15.10 -36.23
N ALA A 732 -19.72 15.48 -36.47
CA ALA A 732 -20.08 16.62 -37.30
C ALA A 732 -19.43 17.94 -36.83
N VAL A 733 -19.43 18.20 -35.52
CA VAL A 733 -18.80 19.40 -34.95
C VAL A 733 -17.28 19.32 -35.06
N ALA A 734 -16.68 18.16 -34.81
CA ALA A 734 -15.24 17.96 -34.96
C ALA A 734 -14.77 18.23 -36.41
N PHE A 735 -15.48 17.70 -37.41
CA PHE A 735 -15.24 18.01 -38.81
C PHE A 735 -15.42 19.49 -39.11
N ALA A 736 -16.53 20.10 -38.69
CA ALA A 736 -16.82 21.51 -38.98
C ALA A 736 -15.74 22.47 -38.43
N GLU A 737 -15.09 22.13 -37.31
CA GLU A 737 -13.92 22.86 -36.81
C GLU A 737 -12.65 22.68 -37.66
N GLY A 738 -12.53 21.56 -38.35
CA GLY A 738 -11.43 21.30 -39.29
C GLY A 738 -11.61 22.00 -40.63
N LEU A 739 -12.85 22.37 -40.99
CA LEU A 739 -13.16 23.02 -42.27
C LEU A 739 -12.95 24.54 -42.25
N PRO A 740 -12.67 25.16 -43.42
CA PRO A 740 -12.63 26.62 -43.56
C PRO A 740 -14.01 27.25 -43.25
N SER A 741 -14.04 28.58 -43.12
CA SER A 741 -15.28 29.31 -42.78
C SER A 741 -16.42 29.11 -43.79
N ASN A 742 -16.10 28.81 -45.05
CA ASN A 742 -17.05 28.51 -46.12
C ASN A 742 -17.23 27.01 -46.39
N GLY A 743 -16.75 26.15 -45.49
CA GLY A 743 -16.94 24.70 -45.59
C GLY A 743 -18.30 24.24 -45.05
N GLU A 744 -18.67 23.01 -45.38
CA GLU A 744 -19.95 22.39 -45.02
C GLU A 744 -19.76 20.93 -44.58
N VAL A 745 -20.43 20.53 -43.50
CA VAL A 745 -20.62 19.15 -43.08
C VAL A 745 -22.08 18.80 -43.29
N VAL A 746 -22.36 17.78 -44.09
CA VAL A 746 -23.69 17.19 -44.23
C VAL A 746 -23.71 15.94 -43.36
N THR A 747 -24.61 15.86 -42.39
CA THR A 747 -24.69 14.73 -41.45
C THR A 747 -26.06 14.05 -41.52
N LEU A 748 -26.09 12.72 -41.43
CA LEU A 748 -27.27 11.90 -41.67
C LEU A 748 -27.73 11.20 -40.38
N GLU A 749 -29.00 11.39 -40.01
CA GLU A 749 -29.63 10.74 -38.85
C GLU A 749 -31.00 10.19 -39.24
N CYS A 750 -31.32 8.97 -38.83
CA CYS A 750 -32.58 8.33 -39.21
C CYS A 750 -33.66 8.42 -38.13
N TYR A 751 -33.27 8.67 -36.87
CA TYR A 751 -34.20 8.78 -35.75
C TYR A 751 -34.56 10.25 -35.47
N PRO A 752 -35.84 10.67 -35.62
CA PRO A 752 -36.24 12.06 -35.45
C PRO A 752 -35.87 12.68 -34.09
N GLU A 753 -35.96 11.91 -33.01
CA GLU A 753 -35.65 12.37 -31.65
C GLU A 753 -34.14 12.62 -31.46
N ILE A 754 -33.31 11.75 -32.03
CA ILE A 754 -31.85 11.88 -32.01
C ILE A 754 -31.42 13.05 -32.90
N ALA A 755 -32.01 13.17 -34.09
CA ALA A 755 -31.80 14.30 -35.00
C ALA A 755 -32.14 15.64 -34.34
N GLN A 756 -33.26 15.70 -33.61
CA GLN A 756 -33.61 16.89 -32.83
C GLN A 756 -32.55 17.20 -31.77
N ALA A 757 -32.06 16.20 -31.04
CA ALA A 757 -31.01 16.38 -30.05
C ALA A 757 -29.69 16.88 -30.68
N ALA A 758 -29.30 16.34 -31.83
CA ALA A 758 -28.15 16.82 -32.59
C ALA A 758 -28.33 18.27 -33.04
N GLN A 759 -29.50 18.62 -33.58
CA GLN A 759 -29.77 19.99 -34.03
C GLN A 759 -29.72 21.00 -32.89
N GLU A 760 -30.26 20.65 -31.72
CA GLU A 760 -30.14 21.47 -30.51
C GLU A 760 -28.68 21.65 -30.08
N ASN A 761 -27.87 20.60 -30.18
CA ASN A 761 -26.44 20.66 -29.90
C ASN A 761 -25.71 21.55 -30.90
N PHE A 762 -25.97 21.42 -32.22
CA PHE A 762 -25.38 22.28 -33.25
C PHE A 762 -25.68 23.75 -32.99
N ASN A 763 -26.93 24.09 -32.66
CA ASN A 763 -27.37 25.45 -32.37
C ASN A 763 -26.62 26.11 -31.19
N ARG A 764 -26.02 25.32 -30.30
CA ARG A 764 -25.18 25.81 -29.18
C ARG A 764 -23.73 26.06 -29.56
N THR A 765 -23.29 25.56 -30.72
CA THR A 765 -21.90 25.72 -31.17
C THR A 765 -21.72 26.91 -32.11
N GLN A 766 -20.48 27.40 -32.19
CA GLN A 766 -20.12 28.42 -33.18
C GLN A 766 -19.99 27.85 -34.61
N GLN A 767 -20.05 26.52 -34.78
CA GLN A 767 -19.91 25.86 -36.07
C GLN A 767 -21.24 25.58 -36.78
N LYS A 768 -22.38 25.95 -36.16
CA LYS A 768 -23.73 25.64 -36.65
C LYS A 768 -23.96 25.98 -38.12
N ASP A 769 -23.38 27.08 -38.60
CA ASP A 769 -23.62 27.59 -39.97
C ASP A 769 -22.91 26.73 -41.04
N LYS A 770 -22.03 25.82 -40.61
CA LYS A 770 -21.37 24.84 -41.47
C LYS A 770 -22.06 23.47 -41.46
N ILE A 771 -23.05 23.22 -40.59
CA ILE A 771 -23.59 21.86 -40.40
C ILE A 771 -25.01 21.78 -40.95
N ARG A 772 -25.23 20.87 -41.91
CA ARG A 772 -26.53 20.54 -42.52
C ARG A 772 -26.95 19.14 -42.10
N LEU A 773 -27.93 19.04 -41.21
CA LEU A 773 -28.53 17.78 -40.79
C LEU A 773 -29.61 17.33 -41.79
N MET A 774 -29.54 16.10 -42.27
CA MET A 774 -30.58 15.46 -43.09
C MET A 774 -31.22 14.32 -42.31
N LEU A 775 -32.52 14.44 -42.06
CA LEU A 775 -33.31 13.39 -41.43
C LEU A 775 -33.79 12.40 -42.49
N GLY A 776 -33.36 11.14 -42.40
CA GLY A 776 -33.74 10.10 -43.35
C GLY A 776 -32.91 8.83 -43.21
N ASN A 777 -33.27 7.78 -43.97
CA ASN A 777 -32.40 6.61 -44.08
C ASN A 777 -31.06 7.04 -44.72
N ALA A 778 -29.95 6.61 -44.14
CA ALA A 778 -28.62 7.03 -44.56
C ALA A 778 -28.33 6.64 -46.03
N LEU A 779 -28.66 5.42 -46.44
CA LEU A 779 -28.38 4.92 -47.80
C LEU A 779 -29.21 5.68 -48.85
N ASP A 780 -30.49 5.91 -48.57
CA ASP A 780 -31.37 6.67 -49.45
C ASP A 780 -30.89 8.13 -49.56
N SER A 781 -30.54 8.75 -48.44
CA SER A 781 -30.03 10.13 -48.40
C SER A 781 -28.71 10.26 -49.18
N MET A 782 -27.81 9.28 -49.06
CA MET A 782 -26.59 9.23 -49.87
C MET A 782 -26.90 9.18 -51.37
N ARG A 783 -27.85 8.34 -51.79
CA ARG A 783 -28.25 8.25 -53.22
C ARG A 783 -28.93 9.51 -53.72
N GLU A 784 -29.74 10.17 -52.89
CA GLU A 784 -30.34 11.47 -53.23
C GLU A 784 -29.27 12.54 -53.47
N LEU A 785 -28.26 12.59 -52.60
CA LEU A 785 -27.11 13.49 -52.75
C LEU A 785 -26.31 13.17 -54.03
N ALA A 786 -26.11 11.88 -54.33
CA ALA A 786 -25.42 11.43 -55.54
C ALA A 786 -26.18 11.84 -56.80
N ALA A 787 -27.50 11.61 -56.81
CA ALA A 787 -28.39 11.99 -57.92
C ALA A 787 -28.47 13.51 -58.11
N ALA A 788 -28.34 14.29 -57.02
CA ALA A 788 -28.22 15.74 -57.07
C ALA A 788 -26.84 16.23 -57.57
N GLY A 789 -25.90 15.32 -57.81
CA GLY A 789 -24.54 15.63 -58.26
C GLY A 789 -23.65 16.22 -57.18
N GLU A 790 -24.01 16.04 -55.90
CA GLU A 790 -23.19 16.50 -54.78
C GLU A 790 -21.88 15.70 -54.68
N LYS A 791 -20.81 16.38 -54.28
CA LYS A 791 -19.48 15.80 -54.07
C LYS A 791 -18.92 16.19 -52.70
N PHE A 792 -18.20 15.26 -52.08
CA PHE A 792 -17.58 15.43 -50.77
C PHE A 792 -16.11 15.07 -50.79
N ASP A 793 -15.31 15.85 -50.08
CA ASP A 793 -13.85 15.64 -49.96
C ASP A 793 -13.56 14.52 -48.95
N ILE A 794 -14.43 14.36 -47.94
CA ILE A 794 -14.39 13.26 -46.98
C ILE A 794 -15.77 12.67 -46.84
N VAL A 795 -15.87 11.34 -46.86
CA VAL A 795 -17.07 10.59 -46.46
C VAL A 795 -16.73 9.77 -45.23
N PHE A 796 -17.33 10.09 -44.08
CA PHE A 796 -17.14 9.38 -42.82
C PHE A 796 -18.30 8.40 -42.59
N LEU A 797 -17.99 7.14 -42.31
CA LEU A 797 -18.96 6.07 -42.09
C LEU A 797 -18.96 5.68 -40.60
N ASP A 798 -20.03 6.06 -39.90
CA ASP A 798 -20.29 5.66 -38.52
C ASP A 798 -21.79 5.51 -38.25
N ALA A 799 -22.41 4.59 -38.99
CA ALA A 799 -23.83 4.27 -38.88
C ALA A 799 -24.03 2.79 -38.54
N ASP A 800 -25.14 2.21 -38.99
CA ASP A 800 -25.44 0.79 -38.89
C ASP A 800 -24.43 -0.04 -39.70
N LYS A 801 -23.83 -1.04 -39.04
CA LYS A 801 -22.65 -1.76 -39.56
C LYS A 801 -23.02 -2.71 -40.70
N GLU A 802 -24.29 -3.11 -40.79
CA GLU A 802 -24.85 -3.98 -41.83
C GLU A 802 -24.74 -3.38 -43.24
N ASN A 803 -24.76 -2.04 -43.35
CA ASN A 803 -24.75 -1.34 -44.63
C ASN A 803 -23.40 -0.76 -45.04
N TYR A 804 -22.31 -1.02 -44.31
CA TYR A 804 -20.99 -0.42 -44.59
C TYR A 804 -20.49 -0.66 -46.03
N VAL A 805 -20.66 -1.87 -46.57
CA VAL A 805 -20.33 -2.18 -47.97
C VAL A 805 -21.21 -1.38 -48.94
N ALA A 806 -22.50 -1.20 -48.61
CA ALA A 806 -23.40 -0.40 -49.43
C ALA A 806 -23.02 1.08 -49.39
N TYR A 807 -22.73 1.65 -48.23
CA TYR A 807 -22.27 3.02 -48.07
C TYR A 807 -20.99 3.28 -48.86
N TYR A 808 -20.02 2.37 -48.76
CA TYR A 808 -18.79 2.42 -49.54
C TYR A 808 -19.03 2.45 -51.05
N LYS A 809 -19.92 1.58 -51.55
CA LYS A 809 -20.28 1.56 -52.98
C LYS A 809 -20.92 2.87 -53.43
N VAL A 810 -21.87 3.42 -52.67
CA VAL A 810 -22.48 4.71 -53.03
C VAL A 810 -21.42 5.82 -53.00
N ALA A 811 -20.53 5.83 -52.00
CA ALA A 811 -19.43 6.78 -51.91
C ALA A 811 -18.52 6.72 -53.14
N MET A 812 -18.05 5.53 -53.51
CA MET A 812 -17.01 5.31 -54.51
C MET A 812 -17.52 5.23 -55.95
N GLU A 813 -18.61 4.49 -56.17
CA GLU A 813 -19.11 4.09 -57.49
C GLU A 813 -20.23 5.01 -57.99
N GLU A 814 -21.12 5.47 -57.10
CA GLU A 814 -22.25 6.35 -57.47
C GLU A 814 -21.86 7.84 -57.48
N GLY A 815 -20.59 8.13 -57.22
CA GLY A 815 -20.00 9.45 -57.45
C GLY A 815 -20.29 10.47 -56.36
N LEU A 816 -20.37 10.08 -55.08
CA LEU A 816 -20.37 11.05 -53.98
C LEU A 816 -18.96 11.52 -53.60
N LEU A 817 -17.96 10.66 -53.71
CA LEU A 817 -16.60 11.02 -53.36
C LEU A 817 -15.96 11.86 -54.47
N ALA A 818 -15.42 13.03 -54.09
CA ALA A 818 -14.61 13.88 -54.95
C ALA A 818 -13.40 13.10 -55.53
N GLU A 819 -12.78 13.61 -56.59
CA GLU A 819 -11.69 12.92 -57.29
C GLU A 819 -10.53 12.56 -56.35
N ASP A 820 -10.08 13.55 -55.57
CA ASP A 820 -9.02 13.44 -54.55
C ASP A 820 -9.57 13.19 -53.12
N GLY A 821 -10.82 12.74 -53.01
CA GLY A 821 -11.47 12.54 -51.73
C GLY A 821 -11.04 11.25 -51.02
N MET A 822 -11.37 11.14 -49.73
CA MET A 822 -11.18 9.93 -48.93
C MET A 822 -12.46 9.45 -48.24
N VAL A 823 -12.55 8.13 -48.02
CA VAL A 823 -13.52 7.52 -47.11
C VAL A 823 -12.83 7.20 -45.79
N LEU A 824 -13.47 7.52 -44.68
CA LEU A 824 -13.06 7.15 -43.33
C LEU A 824 -14.14 6.26 -42.75
N ALA A 825 -13.81 5.02 -42.37
CA ALA A 825 -14.76 4.08 -41.79
C ALA A 825 -14.42 3.79 -40.33
N ASP A 826 -15.29 4.20 -39.41
CA ASP A 826 -15.09 4.00 -37.97
C ASP A 826 -15.48 2.59 -37.51
N ASN A 827 -14.94 2.20 -36.36
CA ASN A 827 -15.10 0.92 -35.68
C ASN A 827 -14.66 -0.29 -36.53
N SER A 828 -13.78 -0.07 -37.50
CA SER A 828 -13.30 -1.13 -38.41
C SER A 828 -12.64 -2.30 -37.68
N LEU A 829 -12.05 -2.09 -36.49
CA LEU A 829 -11.48 -3.16 -35.67
C LEU A 829 -12.48 -3.77 -34.67
N CYS A 830 -13.70 -3.24 -34.53
CA CYS A 830 -14.77 -3.89 -33.74
C CYS A 830 -15.15 -5.27 -34.28
N ALA A 831 -14.80 -5.60 -35.53
CA ALA A 831 -14.82 -6.98 -36.02
C ALA A 831 -14.10 -7.97 -35.07
N LEU A 832 -13.08 -7.52 -34.35
CA LEU A 832 -12.30 -8.30 -33.39
C LEU A 832 -12.77 -8.12 -31.94
N LEU A 833 -13.56 -7.08 -31.65
CA LEU A 833 -13.94 -6.69 -30.28
C LEU A 833 -15.33 -7.15 -29.88
N TYR A 834 -16.26 -7.23 -30.84
CA TYR A 834 -17.58 -7.80 -30.58
C TYR A 834 -17.51 -9.33 -30.46
N ASP A 835 -18.47 -9.90 -29.74
CA ASP A 835 -18.61 -11.33 -29.61
C ASP A 835 -18.69 -11.98 -31.01
N ALA A 836 -18.04 -13.14 -31.18
CA ALA A 836 -17.92 -13.81 -32.48
C ALA A 836 -19.28 -14.24 -33.11
N GLU A 837 -20.35 -14.23 -32.31
CA GLU A 837 -21.72 -14.53 -32.75
C GLU A 837 -22.54 -13.26 -33.05
N ASP A 838 -21.98 -12.07 -32.82
CA ASP A 838 -22.61 -10.79 -33.16
C ASP A 838 -22.54 -10.56 -34.68
N GLU A 839 -23.70 -10.32 -35.31
CA GLU A 839 -23.75 -10.08 -36.75
C GLU A 839 -22.88 -8.88 -37.16
N ARG A 840 -22.77 -7.85 -36.32
CA ARG A 840 -21.95 -6.66 -36.60
C ARG A 840 -20.47 -6.98 -36.72
N SER A 841 -19.97 -7.95 -35.95
CA SER A 841 -18.58 -8.45 -36.08
C SER A 841 -18.33 -8.99 -37.48
N THR A 842 -19.25 -9.84 -37.95
CA THR A 842 -19.16 -10.46 -39.28
C THR A 842 -19.29 -9.42 -40.39
N ARG A 843 -20.22 -8.47 -40.27
CA ARG A 843 -20.43 -7.40 -41.26
C ARG A 843 -19.23 -6.47 -41.41
N LEU A 844 -18.60 -6.09 -40.30
CA LEU A 844 -17.37 -5.29 -40.32
C LEU A 844 -16.19 -6.07 -40.92
N HIS A 845 -16.09 -7.38 -40.65
CA HIS A 845 -15.09 -8.25 -41.28
C HIS A 845 -15.31 -8.38 -42.79
N GLU A 846 -16.56 -8.57 -43.23
CA GLU A 846 -16.95 -8.57 -44.65
C GLU A 846 -16.57 -7.25 -45.32
N PHE A 847 -16.85 -6.11 -44.67
CA PHE A 847 -16.46 -4.79 -45.16
C PHE A 847 -14.93 -4.66 -45.29
N ASN A 848 -14.16 -5.02 -44.26
CA ASN A 848 -12.70 -4.93 -44.30
C ASN A 848 -12.10 -5.79 -45.43
N GLN A 849 -12.64 -6.99 -45.68
CA GLN A 849 -12.21 -7.82 -46.82
C GLN A 849 -12.65 -7.24 -48.16
N TYR A 850 -13.85 -6.68 -48.24
CA TYR A 850 -14.35 -6.04 -49.46
C TYR A 850 -13.41 -4.92 -49.90
N VAL A 851 -13.06 -4.00 -49.00
CA VAL A 851 -12.17 -2.88 -49.33
C VAL A 851 -10.73 -3.35 -49.57
N LYS A 852 -10.23 -4.32 -48.79
CA LYS A 852 -8.91 -4.95 -49.03
C LYS A 852 -8.78 -5.50 -50.46
N ASN A 853 -9.84 -6.07 -50.98
CA ASN A 853 -9.87 -6.72 -52.30
C ASN A 853 -10.25 -5.77 -53.45
N ASP A 854 -10.56 -4.51 -53.17
CA ASP A 854 -10.85 -3.52 -54.19
C ASP A 854 -9.54 -3.03 -54.84
N PRO A 855 -9.26 -3.37 -56.11
CA PRO A 855 -8.00 -3.03 -56.74
C PRO A 855 -7.88 -1.54 -57.07
N THR A 856 -8.97 -0.78 -56.95
CA THR A 856 -9.03 0.65 -57.34
C THR A 856 -8.67 1.61 -56.21
N VAL A 857 -8.42 1.09 -55.00
CA VAL A 857 -8.13 1.91 -53.81
C VAL A 857 -6.83 1.52 -53.12
N ASP A 858 -6.30 2.49 -52.39
CA ASP A 858 -5.31 2.31 -51.33
C ASP A 858 -6.02 2.48 -49.97
N GLN A 859 -5.68 1.63 -49.01
CA GLN A 859 -6.28 1.69 -47.67
C GLN A 859 -5.27 1.52 -46.55
N VAL A 860 -5.54 2.12 -45.40
CA VAL A 860 -4.81 1.91 -44.14
C VAL A 860 -5.81 1.75 -43.00
N VAL A 861 -5.69 0.64 -42.26
CA VAL A 861 -6.47 0.40 -41.03
C VAL A 861 -5.68 0.94 -39.84
N LEU A 862 -6.18 2.01 -39.21
CA LEU A 862 -5.51 2.69 -38.11
C LEU A 862 -6.02 2.15 -36.77
N THR A 863 -5.09 1.78 -35.89
CA THR A 863 -5.39 1.48 -34.48
C THR A 863 -5.56 2.79 -33.70
N VAL A 864 -6.60 3.55 -33.98
CA VAL A 864 -7.06 4.69 -33.18
C VAL A 864 -8.39 4.29 -32.58
N ARG A 865 -8.51 4.31 -31.25
CA ARG A 865 -9.73 3.88 -30.54
C ARG A 865 -10.13 2.47 -30.98
N GLU A 866 -11.38 2.23 -31.33
CA GLU A 866 -11.91 0.97 -31.84
C GLU A 866 -11.62 0.72 -33.35
N GLY A 867 -10.79 1.57 -33.97
CA GLY A 867 -10.16 1.38 -35.28
C GLY A 867 -10.83 2.17 -36.42
N VAL A 868 -10.04 2.96 -37.15
CA VAL A 868 -10.51 3.76 -38.30
C VAL A 868 -9.81 3.31 -39.58
N THR A 869 -10.56 2.93 -40.61
CA THR A 869 -10.00 2.62 -41.93
C THR A 869 -10.05 3.85 -42.83
N MET A 870 -8.90 4.28 -43.33
CA MET A 870 -8.76 5.38 -44.28
C MET A 870 -8.58 4.81 -45.69
N ILE A 871 -9.41 5.25 -46.63
CA ILE A 871 -9.49 4.70 -47.99
C ILE A 871 -9.44 5.84 -49.01
N THR A 872 -8.56 5.72 -50.00
CA THR A 872 -8.40 6.68 -51.09
C THR A 872 -8.37 5.96 -52.43
N ARG A 873 -8.77 6.61 -53.51
CA ARG A 873 -8.55 6.05 -54.85
C ARG A 873 -7.05 5.91 -55.11
N LYS A 874 -6.65 4.81 -55.72
CA LYS A 874 -5.27 4.64 -56.22
C LYS A 874 -4.99 5.71 -57.26
N GLN A 875 -3.91 6.44 -57.05
CA GLN A 875 -3.36 7.31 -58.09
C GLN A 875 -2.56 6.43 -59.05
N ASN A 876 -2.98 6.39 -60.32
CA ASN A 876 -2.26 5.66 -61.37
C ASN A 876 -0.92 6.32 -61.73
#